data_AF-A0A1F9MQQ0-F1
#
_entry.id   AF-A0A1F9MQQ0-F1
#
_cell.length_a   1.000
_cell.length_b   1.000
_cell.length_c   1.000
_cell.angle_alpha   90.00
_cell.angle_beta   90.00
_cell.angle_gamma   90.00
#
_symmetry.space_group_name_H-M   'P 1'
#
loop_
_entity.id
_entity.type
_entity.pdbx_description
1 polymer ?
#
loop_
_entity_poly.entity_id
_entity_poly.type
_entity_poly.pdbx_seq_one_letter_code
_entity_poly.pdbx_strand_id
1 'polypeptide(L)'
;MRDLATLVHCAIAAVIAVACVSLIGCKLQVAQAPLAPPPQAITTTADSVGPRVHSLKVREHECGETSASAITVPEALSDFAIVETVLRTGYAGYEVIAAQENDWDEVFASARKRLGQLDGPIAVESFHSFLLNTFHFARDGHLAFWGIDSNGKWHPWGSTGSHMDAFVADAEVTHKDGTLFFDHEPVVDCSNDNLEPLMQPAFARGHPASILVRLSETPPQPLACRVRSAKGISVRTVTFRQFLLSPSESDGRVFTMTTGEIPVLRVTSFSPNHDEQMTAFVDAAKHLRKEPVFVVDLRGNGGGRDNYARDFFLNLSAGTFHYPVIEELESQTTLQGTVNWATCTLARGELDEAGRKDFQETRQEALAQLEASSPDQRTWLLRKPKHDGVAPEPYQGTVIVLVDRMCASACESFVMYSRQLPSTLVVGENTAGVGIFGETRRYRLPASGLWMQAGRKWFHDTDPTRIVREGHGEQPDLWIDREDPLAVSLEIARCLKTPSCAATLAASRLTTKDGANTAVSSENQRAHVVVEPGVPPERVVAVNTAYLVAYERLLDLTGVKPPPLNLRVYQTRDAFLADLRHLSGFTDVSYFQVSGAPRPLGQQFYVPPDLSPENVCHELTHAFVDTIWGRAFKRAKWLDEGFAGYFARRYCHDLDDGRWLPLDISLWPRPGREMFPLSAMTAEPQWQAFRRTDKGDVYTQAMLAVRWLVEKHGEPNLLALIRALQQNELDDALRSQFGLSSGDIDIELRELY
;
A
#
# COMPACT_ATOMS: atom_id res chain seq x y z
N MET A 1 -54.06 -2.22 30.26
CA MET A 1 -54.83 -2.48 29.02
C MET A 1 -55.12 -1.14 28.39
N ARG A 2 -54.84 -0.98 27.07
CA ARG A 2 -54.50 0.32 26.41
C ARG A 2 -53.17 0.85 27.00
N ASP A 3 -51.99 0.47 26.51
CA ASP A 3 -51.42 0.81 25.18
C ASP A 3 -50.54 -0.32 24.60
N LEU A 4 -51.18 -1.36 24.08
CA LEU A 4 -50.51 -2.40 23.28
C LEU A 4 -51.12 -2.54 21.86
N ALA A 5 -52.06 -1.65 21.52
CA ALA A 5 -52.88 -1.76 20.30
C ALA A 5 -52.34 -0.93 19.11
N THR A 6 -51.56 0.12 19.38
CA THR A 6 -51.10 1.07 18.35
C THR A 6 -49.86 0.57 17.59
N LEU A 7 -49.03 -0.28 18.20
CA LEU A 7 -47.83 -0.83 17.52
C LEU A 7 -48.15 -1.92 16.48
N VAL A 8 -49.31 -2.57 16.56
CA VAL A 8 -49.64 -3.73 15.69
C VAL A 8 -50.10 -3.30 14.29
N HIS A 9 -50.58 -2.05 14.11
CA HIS A 9 -51.10 -1.60 12.81
C HIS A 9 -50.02 -1.09 11.83
N CYS A 10 -48.81 -0.72 12.29
CA CYS A 10 -47.73 -0.33 11.38
C CYS A 10 -46.96 -1.52 10.79
N ALA A 11 -46.98 -2.69 11.45
CA ALA A 11 -46.23 -3.88 11.00
C ALA A 11 -46.87 -4.63 9.82
N ILE A 12 -48.18 -4.44 9.58
CA ILE A 12 -48.94 -5.23 8.59
C ILE A 12 -49.00 -4.56 7.21
N ALA A 13 -48.82 -3.23 7.12
CA ALA A 13 -48.84 -2.51 5.84
C ALA A 13 -47.59 -2.77 4.98
N ALA A 14 -46.44 -3.08 5.58
CA ALA A 14 -45.18 -3.29 4.86
C ALA A 14 -45.11 -4.65 4.12
N VAL A 15 -45.89 -5.64 4.55
CA VAL A 15 -45.81 -7.04 4.04
C VAL A 15 -46.61 -7.24 2.75
N ILE A 16 -47.57 -6.37 2.43
CA ILE A 16 -48.48 -6.55 1.28
C ILE A 16 -47.96 -5.87 0.00
N ALA A 17 -47.06 -4.88 0.10
CA ALA A 17 -46.54 -4.15 -1.08
C ALA A 17 -45.49 -4.93 -1.90
N VAL A 18 -44.85 -5.95 -1.33
CA VAL A 18 -43.76 -6.72 -1.99
C VAL A 18 -44.30 -7.85 -2.89
N ALA A 19 -45.60 -8.17 -2.80
CA ALA A 19 -46.18 -9.38 -3.40
C ALA A 19 -46.88 -9.19 -4.78
N CYS A 20 -46.68 -8.06 -5.49
CA CYS A 20 -47.50 -7.72 -6.68
C CYS A 20 -46.78 -7.31 -7.98
N VAL A 21 -45.45 -7.43 -8.11
CA VAL A 21 -44.76 -7.16 -9.40
C VAL A 21 -43.83 -8.30 -9.85
N SER A 22 -44.23 -9.53 -9.56
CA SER A 22 -43.63 -10.75 -10.09
C SER A 22 -44.70 -11.62 -10.78
N LEU A 23 -45.18 -11.15 -11.95
CA LEU A 23 -45.86 -11.94 -12.99
C LEU A 23 -46.24 -11.07 -14.22
N ILE A 24 -45.35 -11.01 -15.22
CA ILE A 24 -45.64 -11.02 -16.67
C ILE A 24 -44.30 -11.34 -17.34
N GLY A 25 -44.17 -12.53 -17.92
CA GLY A 25 -42.98 -12.92 -18.67
C GLY A 25 -43.16 -12.63 -20.15
N CYS A 26 -42.10 -12.17 -20.83
CA CYS A 26 -42.01 -12.23 -22.28
C CYS A 26 -40.63 -12.72 -22.68
N LYS A 27 -40.58 -13.86 -23.38
CA LYS A 27 -39.34 -14.44 -23.91
C LYS A 27 -38.87 -13.65 -25.13
N LEU A 28 -37.57 -13.43 -25.25
CA LEU A 28 -36.91 -13.39 -26.56
C LEU A 28 -35.54 -14.07 -26.48
N GLN A 29 -35.37 -15.11 -27.29
CA GLN A 29 -34.08 -15.75 -27.55
C GLN A 29 -33.27 -14.87 -28.51
N VAL A 30 -31.96 -14.82 -28.33
CA VAL A 30 -31.03 -14.59 -29.45
C VAL A 30 -29.93 -15.65 -29.38
N ALA A 31 -29.55 -16.18 -30.54
CA ALA A 31 -28.71 -17.37 -30.66
C ALA A 31 -27.22 -17.08 -30.51
N GLN A 32 -26.45 -18.13 -30.22
CA GLN A 32 -24.99 -18.13 -30.36
C GLN A 32 -24.58 -17.84 -31.81
N ALA A 33 -23.62 -16.93 -31.98
CA ALA A 33 -22.85 -16.72 -33.21
C ALA A 33 -21.35 -16.62 -32.82
N PRO A 34 -20.42 -17.03 -33.69
CA PRO A 34 -19.08 -17.45 -33.26
C PRO A 34 -18.10 -16.29 -32.96
N LEU A 35 -17.09 -16.66 -32.18
CA LEU A 35 -15.91 -15.89 -31.73
C LEU A 35 -15.40 -14.84 -32.73
N ALA A 36 -15.28 -13.60 -32.24
CA ALA A 36 -14.59 -12.51 -32.92
C ALA A 36 -13.07 -12.51 -32.61
N PRO A 37 -12.21 -12.01 -33.53
CA PRO A 37 -10.76 -11.87 -33.34
C PRO A 37 -10.43 -10.75 -32.31
N PRO A 38 -9.15 -10.55 -31.87
CA PRO A 38 -8.86 -9.70 -30.70
C PRO A 38 -9.38 -8.28 -30.90
N PRO A 39 -9.79 -7.60 -29.82
CA PRO A 39 -10.60 -6.39 -29.91
C PRO A 39 -9.90 -5.33 -30.74
N GLN A 40 -10.50 -5.05 -31.92
CA GLN A 40 -10.25 -3.80 -32.61
C GLN A 40 -10.64 -2.65 -31.68
N ALA A 41 -9.97 -1.51 -31.83
CA ALA A 41 -10.25 -0.31 -31.05
C ALA A 41 -11.76 -0.10 -30.92
N ILE A 42 -12.25 -0.12 -29.67
CA ILE A 42 -13.67 0.10 -29.40
C ILE A 42 -13.94 1.56 -29.76
N THR A 43 -14.44 1.79 -30.97
CA THR A 43 -15.13 3.02 -31.31
C THR A 43 -16.37 3.08 -30.46
N THR A 44 -16.24 3.63 -29.26
CA THR A 44 -17.37 4.17 -28.50
C THR A 44 -18.17 5.06 -29.44
N THR A 45 -19.49 4.96 -29.42
CA THR A 45 -20.36 5.89 -30.15
C THR A 45 -20.13 7.28 -29.58
N ALA A 46 -19.28 8.05 -30.26
CA ALA A 46 -18.94 9.40 -29.91
C ALA A 46 -20.14 10.31 -30.17
N ASP A 47 -20.98 10.49 -29.16
CA ASP A 47 -21.79 11.69 -29.01
C ASP A 47 -21.80 12.15 -27.56
N SER A 48 -21.17 13.32 -27.35
CA SER A 48 -20.93 14.06 -26.11
C SER A 48 -19.85 13.52 -25.13
N VAL A 49 -18.93 14.44 -24.79
CA VAL A 49 -17.94 14.40 -23.68
C VAL A 49 -16.75 13.43 -23.80
N GLY A 50 -16.18 13.31 -25.00
CA GLY A 50 -14.71 13.36 -25.09
C GLY A 50 -14.25 14.82 -24.92
N PRO A 51 -13.15 15.13 -24.23
CA PRO A 51 -12.65 16.49 -24.17
C PRO A 51 -12.28 16.92 -25.59
N ARG A 52 -12.84 18.05 -26.07
CA ARG A 52 -12.27 18.69 -27.28
C ARG A 52 -10.79 18.94 -26.99
N VAL A 53 -9.92 18.83 -28.00
CA VAL A 53 -8.43 18.84 -27.91
C VAL A 53 -7.83 19.97 -27.04
N HIS A 54 -8.60 21.01 -26.72
CA HIS A 54 -8.20 22.18 -25.94
C HIS A 54 -9.10 22.52 -24.75
N SER A 55 -10.11 21.69 -24.44
CA SER A 55 -11.15 21.98 -23.45
C SER A 55 -10.68 21.96 -21.99
N LEU A 56 -9.50 21.39 -21.72
CA LEU A 56 -8.89 21.38 -20.39
C LEU A 56 -7.77 22.44 -20.25
N LYS A 57 -7.47 23.23 -21.30
CA LYS A 57 -6.40 24.24 -21.26
C LYS A 57 -6.83 25.47 -20.45
N VAL A 58 -5.96 25.89 -19.54
CA VAL A 58 -6.12 27.08 -18.68
C VAL A 58 -5.35 28.26 -19.26
N ARG A 59 -5.95 29.46 -19.25
CA ARG A 59 -5.31 30.71 -19.69
C ARG A 59 -4.55 31.36 -18.53
N GLU A 60 -3.57 32.19 -18.85
CA GLU A 60 -2.64 32.77 -17.88
C GLU A 60 -3.31 33.51 -16.71
N HIS A 61 -4.40 34.24 -16.97
CA HIS A 61 -5.16 34.95 -15.92
C HIS A 61 -5.89 34.01 -14.95
N GLU A 62 -6.37 32.85 -15.43
CA GLU A 62 -7.11 31.87 -14.64
C GLU A 62 -6.22 31.12 -13.63
N CYS A 63 -4.90 31.19 -13.80
CA CYS A 63 -3.92 30.53 -12.93
C CYS A 63 -3.91 31.05 -11.47
N GLY A 64 -4.36 32.29 -11.25
CA GLY A 64 -4.45 32.93 -9.94
C GLY A 64 -5.86 33.37 -9.55
N GLU A 65 -6.89 32.99 -10.32
CA GLU A 65 -8.27 33.35 -10.03
C GLU A 65 -8.80 32.65 -8.78
N THR A 66 -9.51 33.41 -7.95
CA THR A 66 -10.22 32.94 -6.76
C THR A 66 -11.31 31.92 -7.12
N SER A 67 -11.46 30.88 -6.30
CA SER A 67 -12.57 29.93 -6.44
C SER A 67 -13.92 30.60 -6.10
N ALA A 68 -15.02 30.09 -6.64
CA ALA A 68 -16.35 30.55 -6.30
C ALA A 68 -16.70 30.24 -4.84
N SER A 69 -17.61 31.00 -4.22
CA SER A 69 -18.09 30.70 -2.86
C SER A 69 -19.10 29.55 -2.85
N ALA A 70 -19.94 29.46 -3.88
CA ALA A 70 -20.92 28.40 -4.09
C ALA A 70 -21.21 28.22 -5.58
N ILE A 71 -21.69 27.03 -5.94
CA ILE A 71 -22.09 26.62 -7.29
C ILE A 71 -23.48 25.96 -7.26
N THR A 72 -24.18 25.95 -8.38
CA THR A 72 -25.44 25.20 -8.54
C THR A 72 -25.19 23.71 -8.77
N VAL A 73 -26.22 22.88 -8.59
CA VAL A 73 -26.14 21.43 -8.88
C VAL A 73 -25.73 21.13 -10.34
N PRO A 74 -26.27 21.80 -11.38
CA PRO A 74 -25.79 21.60 -12.76
C PRO A 74 -24.32 21.96 -12.97
N GLU A 75 -23.83 23.01 -12.30
CA GLU A 75 -22.42 23.42 -12.33
C GLU A 75 -21.52 22.37 -11.65
N ALA A 76 -21.91 21.86 -10.48
CA ALA A 76 -21.20 20.78 -9.79
C ALA A 76 -21.15 19.49 -10.62
N LEU A 77 -22.23 19.14 -11.32
CA LEU A 77 -22.26 17.99 -12.24
C LEU A 77 -21.38 18.21 -13.48
N SER A 78 -21.33 19.45 -14.01
CA SER A 78 -20.43 19.81 -15.11
C SER A 78 -18.95 19.73 -14.72
N ASP A 79 -18.60 20.26 -13.55
CA ASP A 79 -17.25 20.16 -13.00
C ASP A 79 -16.88 18.70 -12.68
N PHE A 80 -17.80 17.90 -12.14
CA PHE A 80 -17.58 16.48 -11.86
C PHE A 80 -17.33 15.66 -13.14
N ALA A 81 -18.01 15.96 -14.24
CA ALA A 81 -17.75 15.31 -15.54
C ALA A 81 -16.33 15.58 -16.06
N ILE A 82 -15.74 16.74 -15.73
CA ILE A 82 -14.33 17.04 -16.03
C ILE A 82 -13.40 16.21 -15.13
N VAL A 83 -13.70 16.07 -13.84
CA VAL A 83 -12.93 15.20 -12.93
C VAL A 83 -12.92 13.75 -13.41
N GLU A 84 -14.08 13.20 -13.76
CA GLU A 84 -14.21 11.87 -14.36
C GLU A 84 -13.40 11.72 -15.65
N THR A 85 -13.48 12.71 -16.55
CA THR A 85 -12.70 12.74 -17.80
C THR A 85 -11.20 12.69 -17.50
N VAL A 86 -10.71 13.53 -16.58
CA VAL A 86 -9.31 13.59 -16.20
C VAL A 86 -8.83 12.26 -15.60
N LEU A 87 -9.62 11.66 -14.71
CA LEU A 87 -9.29 10.36 -14.10
C LEU A 87 -9.17 9.26 -15.15
N ARG A 88 -10.19 9.04 -15.98
CA ARG A 88 -10.18 7.98 -17.01
C ARG A 88 -9.03 8.13 -18.01
N THR A 89 -8.78 9.36 -18.45
CA THR A 89 -7.90 9.60 -19.62
C THR A 89 -6.49 10.09 -19.28
N GLY A 90 -6.24 10.56 -18.05
CA GLY A 90 -4.97 11.19 -17.69
C GLY A 90 -4.48 10.97 -16.26
N TYR A 91 -5.08 10.05 -15.49
CA TYR A 91 -4.56 9.61 -14.20
C TYR A 91 -3.98 8.19 -14.33
N ALA A 92 -2.70 8.03 -13.96
CA ALA A 92 -2.01 6.74 -14.04
C ALA A 92 -2.51 5.71 -13.01
N GLY A 93 -3.04 6.16 -11.88
CA GLY A 93 -3.62 5.24 -10.89
C GLY A 93 -4.97 4.64 -11.28
N TYR A 94 -5.60 5.10 -12.37
CA TYR A 94 -6.95 4.67 -12.75
C TYR A 94 -7.06 3.14 -12.92
N GLU A 95 -6.28 2.55 -13.84
CA GLU A 95 -6.22 1.10 -14.03
C GLU A 95 -5.64 0.36 -12.82
N VAL A 96 -4.60 0.90 -12.19
CA VAL A 96 -3.87 0.24 -11.09
C VAL A 96 -4.78 0.07 -9.87
N ILE A 97 -5.65 1.04 -9.61
CA ILE A 97 -6.65 0.99 -8.52
C ILE A 97 -7.88 0.18 -8.94
N ALA A 98 -8.30 0.25 -10.21
CA ALA A 98 -9.36 -0.61 -10.74
C ALA A 98 -9.04 -2.11 -10.60
N ALA A 99 -7.78 -2.50 -10.87
CA ALA A 99 -7.29 -3.87 -10.72
C ALA A 99 -7.34 -4.39 -9.27
N GLN A 100 -7.55 -3.50 -8.28
CA GLN A 100 -7.74 -3.85 -6.87
C GLN A 100 -9.21 -4.01 -6.49
N GLU A 101 -10.08 -4.31 -7.46
CA GLU A 101 -11.54 -4.51 -7.32
C GLU A 101 -12.34 -3.23 -7.01
N ASN A 102 -11.80 -2.05 -7.34
CA ASN A 102 -12.51 -0.77 -7.21
C ASN A 102 -13.27 -0.43 -8.51
N ASP A 103 -14.60 -0.48 -8.47
CA ASP A 103 -15.45 -0.09 -9.61
C ASP A 103 -15.58 1.44 -9.71
N TRP A 104 -14.74 2.05 -10.56
CA TRP A 104 -14.82 3.47 -10.88
C TRP A 104 -16.16 3.87 -11.53
N ASP A 105 -16.78 3.02 -12.33
CA ASP A 105 -18.05 3.34 -12.99
C ASP A 105 -19.20 3.43 -11.99
N GLU A 106 -19.23 2.53 -10.99
CA GLU A 106 -20.14 2.63 -9.85
C GLU A 106 -19.85 3.89 -9.03
N VAL A 107 -18.58 4.17 -8.70
CA VAL A 107 -18.18 5.38 -7.96
C VAL A 107 -18.67 6.65 -8.67
N PHE A 108 -18.44 6.78 -9.98
CA PHE A 108 -18.89 7.93 -10.76
C PHE A 108 -20.42 8.00 -10.84
N ALA A 109 -21.12 6.87 -11.03
CA ALA A 109 -22.58 6.84 -11.07
C ALA A 109 -23.21 7.23 -9.72
N SER A 110 -22.68 6.68 -8.62
CA SER A 110 -23.07 7.00 -7.24
C SER A 110 -22.80 8.47 -6.91
N ALA A 111 -21.65 9.01 -7.32
CA ALA A 111 -21.30 10.42 -7.12
C ALA A 111 -22.23 11.37 -7.88
N ARG A 112 -22.47 11.13 -9.19
CA ARG A 112 -23.44 11.91 -9.99
C ARG A 112 -24.84 11.89 -9.38
N LYS A 113 -25.29 10.71 -8.91
CA LYS A 113 -26.59 10.56 -8.23
C LYS A 113 -26.66 11.36 -6.93
N ARG A 114 -25.62 11.30 -6.08
CA ARG A 114 -25.55 12.06 -4.82
C ARG A 114 -25.56 13.57 -5.06
N LEU A 115 -24.76 14.07 -6.02
CA LEU A 115 -24.76 15.50 -6.39
C LEU A 115 -26.12 15.96 -6.93
N GLY A 116 -26.75 15.17 -7.79
CA GLY A 116 -28.07 15.46 -8.36
C GLY A 116 -29.25 15.43 -7.37
N GLN A 117 -29.00 15.02 -6.11
CA GLN A 117 -29.99 14.99 -5.02
C GLN A 117 -29.79 16.12 -3.98
N LEU A 118 -28.82 17.02 -4.17
CA LEU A 118 -28.58 18.13 -3.25
C LEU A 118 -29.56 19.28 -3.49
N ASP A 119 -30.05 19.87 -2.40
CA ASP A 119 -30.92 21.05 -2.44
C ASP A 119 -30.11 22.35 -2.40
N GLY A 120 -30.47 23.31 -3.28
CA GLY A 120 -29.92 24.66 -3.28
C GLY A 120 -28.49 24.78 -3.84
N PRO A 121 -27.83 25.95 -3.64
CA PRO A 121 -26.44 26.14 -4.03
C PRO A 121 -25.49 25.40 -3.09
N ILE A 122 -24.55 24.66 -3.67
CA ILE A 122 -23.53 23.87 -2.99
C ILE A 122 -22.35 24.80 -2.68
N ALA A 123 -21.96 24.96 -1.42
CA ALA A 123 -20.74 25.68 -1.07
C ALA A 123 -19.51 24.96 -1.67
N VAL A 124 -18.57 25.71 -2.26
CA VAL A 124 -17.42 25.09 -2.97
C VAL A 124 -16.53 24.28 -2.03
N GLU A 125 -16.43 24.66 -0.75
CA GLU A 125 -15.75 23.87 0.29
C GLU A 125 -16.44 22.53 0.58
N SER A 126 -17.77 22.47 0.48
CA SER A 126 -18.54 21.22 0.56
C SER A 126 -18.37 20.36 -0.70
N PHE A 127 -18.25 20.97 -1.89
CA PHE A 127 -17.96 20.25 -3.13
C PHE A 127 -16.52 19.70 -3.14
N HIS A 128 -15.55 20.47 -2.66
CA HIS A 128 -14.16 20.03 -2.42
C HIS A 128 -14.11 18.83 -1.46
N SER A 129 -14.77 18.94 -0.31
CA SER A 129 -14.92 17.83 0.65
C SER A 129 -15.61 16.60 0.03
N PHE A 130 -16.60 16.80 -0.83
CA PHE A 130 -17.29 15.72 -1.56
C PHE A 130 -16.37 15.00 -2.54
N LEU A 131 -15.52 15.71 -3.28
CA LEU A 131 -14.54 15.14 -4.21
C LEU A 131 -13.52 14.27 -3.45
N LEU A 132 -12.94 14.81 -2.36
CA LEU A 132 -11.99 14.07 -1.53
C LEU A 132 -12.62 12.79 -0.96
N ASN A 133 -13.79 12.89 -0.31
CA ASN A 133 -14.48 11.73 0.26
C ASN A 133 -14.92 10.71 -0.79
N THR A 134 -15.22 11.14 -2.02
CA THR A 134 -15.60 10.25 -3.11
C THR A 134 -14.42 9.44 -3.66
N PHE A 135 -13.22 10.01 -3.64
CA PHE A 135 -12.02 9.38 -4.19
C PHE A 135 -11.01 8.91 -3.13
N HIS A 136 -11.31 9.04 -1.83
CA HIS A 136 -10.43 8.64 -0.72
C HIS A 136 -9.95 7.18 -0.78
N PHE A 137 -10.75 6.27 -1.35
CA PHE A 137 -10.36 4.87 -1.58
C PHE A 137 -9.10 4.72 -2.45
N ALA A 138 -8.80 5.71 -3.31
CA ALA A 138 -7.59 5.73 -4.14
C ALA A 138 -6.29 5.85 -3.32
N ARG A 139 -6.37 6.42 -2.11
CA ARG A 139 -5.27 6.59 -1.15
C ARG A 139 -3.98 7.19 -1.74
N ASP A 140 -4.12 8.13 -2.66
CA ASP A 140 -3.01 8.77 -3.39
C ASP A 140 -2.79 10.21 -2.88
N GLY A 141 -1.60 10.51 -2.36
CA GLY A 141 -1.23 11.85 -1.88
C GLY A 141 -1.10 12.89 -3.01
N HIS A 142 -0.91 12.47 -4.26
CA HIS A 142 -0.85 13.35 -5.43
C HIS A 142 -2.19 13.55 -6.15
N LEU A 143 -3.18 12.67 -5.96
CA LEU A 143 -4.57 12.91 -6.40
C LEU A 143 -5.23 13.89 -5.43
N ALA A 144 -5.27 15.16 -5.82
CA ALA A 144 -5.57 16.25 -4.90
C ALA A 144 -6.48 17.33 -5.50
N PHE A 145 -7.18 18.05 -4.63
CA PHE A 145 -8.05 19.16 -4.97
C PHE A 145 -7.79 20.37 -4.05
N TRP A 146 -7.89 21.59 -4.56
CA TRP A 146 -7.73 22.81 -3.77
C TRP A 146 -8.42 24.03 -4.39
N GLY A 147 -8.72 25.03 -3.56
CA GLY A 147 -9.19 26.34 -4.00
C GLY A 147 -8.11 27.44 -3.90
N ILE A 148 -8.44 28.62 -4.42
CA ILE A 148 -7.71 29.88 -4.18
C ILE A 148 -8.68 30.83 -3.48
N ASP A 149 -8.32 31.29 -2.27
CA ASP A 149 -9.16 32.20 -1.48
C ASP A 149 -9.10 33.65 -1.98
N SER A 150 -9.91 34.53 -1.41
CA SER A 150 -9.96 35.96 -1.76
C SER A 150 -8.67 36.75 -1.48
N ASN A 151 -7.71 36.16 -0.77
CA ASN A 151 -6.38 36.72 -0.51
C ASN A 151 -5.31 36.16 -1.47
N GLY A 152 -5.70 35.31 -2.44
CA GLY A 152 -4.80 34.60 -3.34
C GLY A 152 -4.10 33.39 -2.70
N LYS A 153 -4.48 33.00 -1.48
CA LYS A 153 -3.89 31.86 -0.77
C LYS A 153 -4.54 30.55 -1.22
N TRP A 154 -3.71 29.53 -1.42
CA TRP A 154 -4.15 28.19 -1.79
C TRP A 154 -4.81 27.53 -0.56
N HIS A 155 -6.12 27.32 -0.60
CA HIS A 155 -6.89 26.84 0.55
C HIS A 155 -8.26 26.25 0.18
N PRO A 156 -8.74 25.22 0.89
CA PRO A 156 -7.93 24.19 1.56
C PRO A 156 -7.32 23.25 0.52
N TRP A 157 -6.07 22.83 0.71
CA TRP A 157 -5.52 21.70 -0.04
C TRP A 157 -5.96 20.39 0.62
N GLY A 158 -6.32 19.39 -0.19
CA GLY A 158 -6.49 18.02 0.29
C GLY A 158 -6.17 17.00 -0.80
N SER A 159 -5.65 15.85 -0.39
CA SER A 159 -5.38 14.66 -1.21
C SER A 159 -6.35 13.53 -0.87
N THR A 160 -6.44 12.51 -1.72
CA THR A 160 -7.21 11.30 -1.39
C THR A 160 -6.44 10.38 -0.44
N GLY A 161 -5.11 10.42 -0.47
CA GLY A 161 -4.22 9.79 0.51
C GLY A 161 -4.20 10.49 1.87
N SER A 162 -4.20 9.69 2.93
CA SER A 162 -3.93 10.07 4.32
C SER A 162 -2.48 9.76 4.68
N HIS A 163 -1.88 10.57 5.54
CA HIS A 163 -0.59 10.25 6.16
C HIS A 163 -0.79 9.38 7.41
N MET A 164 0.05 8.37 7.58
CA MET A 164 0.14 7.50 8.75
C MET A 164 1.13 8.13 9.73
N ASP A 165 0.61 9.02 10.57
CA ASP A 165 1.38 9.76 11.56
C ASP A 165 2.08 8.84 12.54
N ALA A 166 3.35 9.11 12.83
CA ALA A 166 4.04 8.49 13.93
C ALA A 166 3.50 9.01 15.26
N PHE A 167 3.13 8.09 16.14
CA PHE A 167 2.81 8.36 17.53
C PHE A 167 3.79 7.62 18.43
N VAL A 168 4.48 8.35 19.31
CA VAL A 168 5.47 7.81 20.24
C VAL A 168 4.90 7.67 21.65
N ALA A 169 5.27 6.58 22.31
CA ALA A 169 4.90 6.31 23.69
C ALA A 169 5.68 7.17 24.69
N ASP A 170 5.04 7.48 25.82
CA ASP A 170 5.63 8.11 27.01
C ASP A 170 6.51 7.16 27.87
N ALA A 171 7.28 6.28 27.23
CA ALA A 171 8.16 5.31 27.89
C ALA A 171 9.42 5.01 27.06
N GLU A 172 10.61 5.09 27.69
CA GLU A 172 11.82 4.50 27.11
C GLU A 172 11.80 2.98 27.34
N VAL A 173 12.02 2.22 26.27
CA VAL A 173 11.98 0.76 26.28
C VAL A 173 13.40 0.22 26.29
N THR A 174 13.69 -0.67 27.23
CA THR A 174 14.93 -1.44 27.25
C THR A 174 14.64 -2.93 27.33
N HIS A 175 15.45 -3.73 26.65
CA HIS A 175 15.33 -5.20 26.66
C HIS A 175 16.55 -5.80 27.33
N LYS A 176 16.32 -6.67 28.32
CA LYS A 176 17.39 -7.35 29.06
C LYS A 176 16.96 -8.77 29.43
N ASP A 177 17.79 -9.74 29.10
CA ASP A 177 17.60 -11.15 29.45
C ASP A 177 16.21 -11.72 29.08
N GLY A 178 15.67 -11.31 27.92
CA GLY A 178 14.33 -11.72 27.46
C GLY A 178 13.16 -10.99 28.12
N THR A 179 13.43 -9.96 28.93
CA THR A 179 12.43 -9.15 29.63
C THR A 179 12.46 -7.71 29.12
N LEU A 180 11.29 -7.16 28.81
CA LEU A 180 11.11 -5.74 28.48
C LEU A 180 10.97 -4.90 29.75
N PHE A 181 11.47 -3.67 29.71
CA PHE A 181 11.40 -2.71 30.81
C PHE A 181 10.96 -1.33 30.29
N PHE A 182 10.06 -0.67 31.01
CA PHE A 182 9.76 0.76 30.84
C PHE A 182 10.44 1.55 31.95
N ASP A 183 11.39 2.44 31.63
CA ASP A 183 12.09 3.29 32.60
C ASP A 183 12.57 2.53 33.86
N HIS A 184 13.11 1.32 33.66
CA HIS A 184 13.58 0.35 34.67
C HIS A 184 12.51 -0.56 35.34
N GLU A 185 11.22 -0.45 35.03
CA GLU A 185 10.18 -1.37 35.52
C GLU A 185 9.93 -2.54 34.56
N PRO A 186 10.15 -3.82 34.96
CA PRO A 186 9.91 -4.97 34.09
C PRO A 186 8.43 -5.11 33.71
N VAL A 187 8.17 -5.16 32.40
CA VAL A 187 6.86 -5.36 31.78
C VAL A 187 6.50 -6.85 31.86
N VAL A 188 5.25 -7.13 32.25
CA VAL A 188 4.67 -8.48 32.31
C VAL A 188 3.88 -8.76 31.04
N ASP A 189 2.99 -7.82 30.66
CA ASP A 189 2.25 -7.79 29.40
C ASP A 189 1.59 -6.41 29.20
N CYS A 190 0.98 -6.21 28.02
CA CYS A 190 0.12 -5.06 27.71
C CYS A 190 -1.18 -5.53 27.07
N SER A 191 -2.24 -4.73 27.24
CA SER A 191 -3.57 -5.00 26.71
C SER A 191 -3.59 -5.09 25.18
N ASN A 192 -3.96 -6.26 24.65
CA ASN A 192 -4.29 -6.54 23.24
C ASN A 192 -3.20 -6.25 22.18
N ASP A 193 -1.97 -5.89 22.58
CA ASP A 193 -0.91 -5.49 21.66
C ASP A 193 0.40 -6.25 21.94
N ASN A 194 1.01 -6.81 20.88
CA ASN A 194 2.44 -7.15 20.94
C ASN A 194 3.24 -5.84 20.86
N LEU A 195 4.18 -5.65 21.78
CA LEU A 195 5.04 -4.46 21.78
C LEU A 195 6.16 -4.53 20.74
N GLU A 196 6.63 -5.73 20.38
CA GLU A 196 7.79 -5.89 19.49
C GLU A 196 7.67 -5.14 18.14
N PRO A 197 6.53 -5.18 17.41
CA PRO A 197 6.40 -4.44 16.15
C PRO A 197 6.38 -2.91 16.32
N LEU A 198 6.09 -2.43 17.53
CA LEU A 198 6.13 -1.01 17.88
C LEU A 198 7.52 -0.56 18.30
N MET A 199 8.42 -1.48 18.69
CA MET A 199 9.75 -1.14 19.18
C MET A 199 10.65 -0.65 18.05
N GLN A 200 10.90 0.65 18.03
CA GLN A 200 11.77 1.30 17.05
C GLN A 200 13.10 1.72 17.68
N PRO A 201 14.22 1.61 16.94
CA PRO A 201 15.50 2.17 17.37
C PRO A 201 15.43 3.69 17.42
N ALA A 202 15.93 4.29 18.50
CA ALA A 202 15.99 5.73 18.67
C ALA A 202 17.37 6.20 19.14
N PHE A 203 17.62 7.50 19.00
CA PHE A 203 18.70 8.17 19.70
C PHE A 203 18.10 9.17 20.69
N ALA A 204 18.03 8.76 21.96
CA ALA A 204 17.39 9.50 23.04
C ALA A 204 18.40 9.82 24.14
N ARG A 205 18.28 10.98 24.79
CA ARG A 205 19.08 11.36 25.97
C ARG A 205 20.62 11.25 25.79
N GLY A 206 21.11 11.34 24.54
CA GLY A 206 22.54 11.28 24.22
C GLY A 206 23.10 9.86 24.00
N HIS A 207 22.24 8.83 23.95
CA HIS A 207 22.64 7.45 23.66
C HIS A 207 21.63 6.75 22.74
N PRO A 208 22.00 5.61 22.13
CA PRO A 208 21.02 4.74 21.49
C PRO A 208 20.04 4.17 22.51
N ALA A 209 18.77 4.07 22.12
CA ALA A 209 17.67 3.57 22.94
C ALA A 209 16.62 2.86 22.06
N SER A 210 15.55 2.36 22.67
CA SER A 210 14.35 1.93 21.94
C SER A 210 13.13 2.66 22.49
N ILE A 211 12.20 3.00 21.60
CA ILE A 211 10.92 3.65 21.91
C ILE A 211 9.79 2.84 21.28
N LEU A 212 8.55 3.01 21.74
CA LEU A 212 7.41 2.49 20.99
C LEU A 212 6.89 3.56 20.03
N VAL A 213 6.81 3.25 18.74
CA VAL A 213 6.16 4.07 17.72
C VAL A 213 5.02 3.29 17.08
N ARG A 214 3.89 3.96 16.87
CA ARG A 214 2.73 3.46 16.14
C ARG A 214 2.41 4.41 14.99
N LEU A 215 2.41 3.92 13.76
CA LEU A 215 1.94 4.68 12.59
C LEU A 215 0.41 4.58 12.51
N SER A 216 -0.30 5.69 12.34
CA SER A 216 -1.77 5.72 12.29
C SER A 216 -2.32 7.02 11.68
N GLU A 217 -3.43 6.96 10.95
CA GLU A 217 -4.15 8.17 10.49
C GLU A 217 -4.81 8.96 11.64
N THR A 218 -5.01 8.32 12.80
CA THR A 218 -5.68 8.91 13.97
C THR A 218 -4.95 8.58 15.28
N PRO A 219 -5.07 9.42 16.34
CA PRO A 219 -4.44 9.17 17.63
C PRO A 219 -4.75 7.78 18.21
N PRO A 220 -3.75 6.92 18.45
CA PRO A 220 -3.97 5.59 18.99
C PRO A 220 -4.54 5.59 20.41
N GLN A 221 -5.24 4.53 20.76
CA GLN A 221 -5.67 4.29 22.14
C GLN A 221 -4.46 4.01 23.04
N PRO A 222 -4.44 4.48 24.31
CA PRO A 222 -3.40 4.16 25.28
C PRO A 222 -3.32 2.66 25.59
N LEU A 223 -2.13 2.17 25.91
CA LEU A 223 -1.92 0.77 26.34
C LEU A 223 -2.04 0.66 27.86
N ALA A 224 -2.76 -0.35 28.34
CA ALA A 224 -2.75 -0.73 29.75
C ALA A 224 -1.71 -1.86 29.94
N CYS A 225 -0.56 -1.52 30.51
CA CYS A 225 0.57 -2.43 30.67
C CYS A 225 0.77 -2.84 32.12
N ARG A 226 0.86 -4.14 32.39
CA ARG A 226 1.19 -4.64 33.73
C ARG A 226 2.70 -4.59 33.92
N VAL A 227 3.16 -3.80 34.88
CA VAL A 227 4.58 -3.68 35.25
C VAL A 227 4.81 -4.24 36.65
N ARG A 228 6.01 -4.75 36.91
CA ARG A 228 6.40 -5.34 38.21
C ARG A 228 7.34 -4.40 38.95
N SER A 229 6.88 -3.87 40.08
CA SER A 229 7.68 -3.07 41.00
C SER A 229 8.04 -3.86 42.27
N ALA A 230 8.87 -3.27 43.14
CA ALA A 230 9.16 -3.82 44.47
C ALA A 230 7.93 -3.95 45.40
N LYS A 231 6.79 -3.33 45.03
CA LYS A 231 5.51 -3.40 45.76
C LYS A 231 4.52 -4.43 45.18
N GLY A 232 4.88 -5.12 44.10
CA GLY A 232 4.02 -6.06 43.38
C GLY A 232 3.77 -5.64 41.93
N ILE A 233 2.74 -6.23 41.32
CA ILE A 233 2.31 -5.90 39.95
C ILE A 233 1.32 -4.73 40.00
N SER A 234 1.53 -3.73 39.15
CA SER A 234 0.67 -2.56 38.96
C SER A 234 0.40 -2.33 37.47
N VAL A 235 -0.69 -1.63 37.14
CA VAL A 235 -0.98 -1.23 35.75
C VAL A 235 -0.43 0.17 35.51
N ARG A 236 0.50 0.30 34.55
CA ARG A 236 0.94 1.57 33.97
C ARG A 236 0.13 1.81 32.70
N THR A 237 -0.48 2.99 32.58
CA THR A 237 -1.03 3.46 31.32
C THR A 237 0.12 4.05 30.52
N VAL A 238 0.32 3.58 29.29
CA VAL A 238 1.30 4.12 28.34
C VAL A 238 0.52 4.93 27.31
N THR A 239 0.80 6.23 27.22
CA THR A 239 0.09 7.14 26.32
C THR A 239 0.91 7.42 25.07
N PHE A 240 0.21 7.58 23.95
CA PHE A 240 0.80 7.91 22.66
C PHE A 240 0.60 9.40 22.37
N ARG A 241 1.69 10.13 22.17
CA ARG A 241 1.66 11.48 21.61
C ARG A 241 2.10 11.45 20.15
N GLN A 242 1.61 12.38 19.36
CA GLN A 242 2.10 12.58 18.00
C GLN A 242 3.60 12.91 18.07
N PHE A 243 4.40 12.18 17.30
CA PHE A 243 5.78 12.54 17.00
C PHE A 243 5.69 13.58 15.89
N LEU A 244 6.28 14.75 16.13
CA LEU A 244 6.23 15.87 15.19
C LEU A 244 7.53 16.66 15.30
N LEU A 245 8.38 16.52 14.30
CA LEU A 245 9.57 17.35 14.17
C LEU A 245 9.20 18.73 13.62
N SER A 246 9.86 19.75 14.14
CA SER A 246 9.80 21.08 13.51
C SER A 246 10.60 21.06 12.20
N PRO A 247 10.08 21.70 11.14
CA PRO A 247 10.83 21.92 9.90
C PRO A 247 12.14 22.67 10.17
N SER A 248 13.13 22.56 9.28
CA SER A 248 14.37 23.31 9.43
C SER A 248 14.11 24.82 9.34
N GLU A 249 14.73 25.64 10.20
CA GLU A 249 14.53 27.09 10.20
C GLU A 249 14.88 27.69 8.83
N SER A 250 13.98 28.51 8.28
CA SER A 250 14.18 29.17 6.98
C SER A 250 14.54 30.64 7.14
N ASP A 251 15.64 31.02 6.49
CA ASP A 251 16.07 32.39 6.27
C ASP A 251 15.78 32.86 4.82
N GLY A 252 14.87 32.15 4.14
CA GLY A 252 14.54 32.38 2.72
C GLY A 252 15.43 31.64 1.72
N ARG A 253 16.53 31.01 2.15
CA ARG A 253 17.38 30.17 1.28
C ARG A 253 16.95 28.71 1.32
N VAL A 254 16.72 28.09 0.16
CA VAL A 254 16.34 26.68 0.07
C VAL A 254 17.53 25.73 0.17
N PHE A 255 18.74 26.21 -0.13
CA PHE A 255 19.98 25.47 0.11
C PHE A 255 20.98 26.30 0.92
N THR A 256 21.57 25.68 1.95
CA THR A 256 22.77 26.20 2.62
C THR A 256 23.70 25.05 2.99
N MET A 257 25.01 25.28 2.95
CA MET A 257 26.01 24.33 3.45
C MET A 257 26.91 25.01 4.49
N THR A 258 27.10 24.35 5.63
CA THR A 258 28.05 24.75 6.68
C THR A 258 29.22 23.77 6.69
N THR A 259 30.41 24.26 6.36
CA THR A 259 31.66 23.48 6.43
C THR A 259 32.28 23.62 7.83
N GLY A 260 32.10 22.60 8.66
CA GLY A 260 32.63 22.54 10.03
C GLY A 260 33.32 21.20 10.33
N GLU A 261 33.35 20.80 11.60
CA GLU A 261 33.88 19.49 12.04
C GLU A 261 33.13 18.30 11.42
N ILE A 262 31.86 18.52 11.07
CA ILE A 262 30.97 17.66 10.29
C ILE A 262 30.25 18.62 9.32
N PRO A 263 30.31 18.42 8.00
CA PRO A 263 29.54 19.23 7.06
C PRO A 263 28.03 19.02 7.24
N VAL A 264 27.26 20.09 7.15
CA VAL A 264 25.80 20.07 7.20
C VAL A 264 25.25 20.76 5.95
N LEU A 265 24.39 20.08 5.21
CA LEU A 265 23.65 20.61 4.07
C LEU A 265 22.18 20.72 4.49
N ARG A 266 21.61 21.93 4.53
CA ARG A 266 20.17 22.13 4.70
C ARG A 266 19.54 22.31 3.33
N VAL A 267 18.56 21.47 2.97
CA VAL A 267 17.86 21.53 1.68
C VAL A 267 16.36 21.46 1.91
N THR A 268 15.67 22.59 1.86
CA THR A 268 14.23 22.69 2.22
C THR A 268 13.29 22.65 1.00
N SER A 269 13.80 22.45 -0.21
CA SER A 269 13.01 22.27 -1.43
C SER A 269 13.89 21.71 -2.55
N PHE A 270 13.28 20.97 -3.50
CA PHE A 270 13.86 20.65 -4.81
C PHE A 270 13.16 21.41 -5.95
N SER A 271 12.56 22.56 -5.65
CA SER A 271 11.83 23.39 -6.62
C SER A 271 12.75 24.01 -7.68
N PRO A 272 12.38 23.98 -8.97
CA PRO A 272 13.12 24.65 -10.05
C PRO A 272 13.01 26.18 -10.02
N ASN A 273 12.23 26.77 -9.10
CA ASN A 273 12.25 28.22 -8.84
C ASN A 273 13.59 28.71 -8.24
N HIS A 274 14.50 27.80 -7.91
CA HIS A 274 15.76 28.07 -7.24
C HIS A 274 16.93 27.32 -7.92
N ASP A 275 16.97 27.28 -9.25
CA ASP A 275 17.87 26.39 -10.02
C ASP A 275 19.35 26.66 -9.72
N GLU A 276 19.74 27.92 -9.51
CA GLU A 276 21.10 28.29 -9.06
C GLU A 276 21.47 27.63 -7.70
N GLN A 277 20.56 27.69 -6.72
CA GLN A 277 20.77 27.08 -5.41
C GLN A 277 20.76 25.55 -5.48
N MET A 278 19.93 24.97 -6.34
CA MET A 278 19.86 23.52 -6.55
C MET A 278 21.09 22.98 -7.31
N THR A 279 21.62 23.75 -8.25
CA THR A 279 22.89 23.46 -8.93
C THR A 279 24.05 23.51 -7.93
N ALA A 280 24.11 24.53 -7.06
CA ALA A 280 25.10 24.61 -5.99
C ALA A 280 24.99 23.45 -4.99
N PHE A 281 23.78 22.95 -4.72
CA PHE A 281 23.55 21.75 -3.94
C PHE A 281 24.12 20.50 -4.62
N VAL A 282 23.81 20.27 -5.89
CA VAL A 282 24.34 19.14 -6.68
C VAL A 282 25.88 19.19 -6.75
N ASP A 283 26.46 20.38 -6.93
CA ASP A 283 27.91 20.58 -6.95
C ASP A 283 28.58 20.33 -5.58
N ALA A 284 27.88 20.58 -4.47
CA ALA A 284 28.40 20.32 -3.13
C ALA A 284 28.83 18.85 -2.93
N ALA A 285 28.14 17.90 -3.56
CA ALA A 285 28.50 16.47 -3.54
C ALA A 285 29.97 16.21 -3.92
N LYS A 286 30.53 17.00 -4.85
CA LYS A 286 31.92 16.88 -5.32
C LYS A 286 32.94 17.16 -4.21
N HIS A 287 32.58 18.04 -3.26
CA HIS A 287 33.41 18.39 -2.12
C HIS A 287 33.29 17.37 -0.99
N LEU A 288 32.14 16.72 -0.84
CA LEU A 288 31.84 15.74 0.23
C LEU A 288 32.49 14.36 0.02
N ARG A 289 32.98 14.04 -1.19
CA ARG A 289 33.55 12.72 -1.56
C ARG A 289 34.63 12.17 -0.61
N LYS A 290 35.31 13.04 0.14
CA LYS A 290 36.40 12.69 1.08
C LYS A 290 36.00 12.82 2.55
N GLU A 291 34.79 13.29 2.82
CA GLU A 291 34.31 13.48 4.18
C GLU A 291 33.93 12.12 4.78
N PRO A 292 34.35 11.80 6.01
CA PRO A 292 34.03 10.52 6.62
C PRO A 292 32.56 10.43 7.06
N VAL A 293 31.93 11.58 7.33
CA VAL A 293 30.52 11.71 7.66
C VAL A 293 30.04 13.14 7.37
N PHE A 294 28.84 13.27 6.80
CA PHE A 294 28.12 14.55 6.70
C PHE A 294 26.62 14.35 6.96
N VAL A 295 25.93 15.45 7.27
CA VAL A 295 24.48 15.49 7.50
C VAL A 295 23.78 16.24 6.37
N VAL A 296 22.66 15.71 5.90
CA VAL A 296 21.71 16.41 5.02
C VAL A 296 20.39 16.57 5.80
N ASP A 297 20.04 17.81 6.14
CA ASP A 297 18.77 18.17 6.77
C ASP A 297 17.74 18.50 5.68
N LEU A 298 16.79 17.59 5.50
CA LEU A 298 15.69 17.66 4.52
C LEU A 298 14.35 18.01 5.17
N ARG A 299 14.32 18.34 6.46
CA ARG A 299 13.09 18.69 7.17
C ARG A 299 12.40 19.88 6.52
N GLY A 300 11.13 19.70 6.14
CA GLY A 300 10.33 20.67 5.41
C GLY A 300 10.41 20.58 3.89
N ASN A 301 11.16 19.63 3.32
CA ASN A 301 11.37 19.53 1.87
C ASN A 301 10.24 18.76 1.17
N GLY A 302 9.18 19.47 0.78
CA GLY A 302 8.06 18.92 0.00
C GLY A 302 8.38 18.43 -1.43
N GLY A 303 9.66 18.26 -1.78
CA GLY A 303 10.11 17.75 -3.07
C GLY A 303 10.23 18.83 -4.16
N GLY A 304 10.02 18.41 -5.41
CA GLY A 304 10.31 19.19 -6.61
C GLY A 304 10.80 18.28 -7.74
N ARG A 305 12.00 18.52 -8.29
CA ARG A 305 12.56 17.68 -9.37
C ARG A 305 13.50 16.58 -8.85
N ASP A 306 13.26 15.34 -9.30
CA ASP A 306 14.10 14.18 -8.96
C ASP A 306 15.56 14.32 -9.43
N ASN A 307 15.84 15.13 -10.45
CA ASN A 307 17.18 15.25 -11.01
C ASN A 307 18.18 15.83 -9.99
N TYR A 308 17.77 16.78 -9.14
CA TYR A 308 18.68 17.33 -8.13
C TYR A 308 19.09 16.27 -7.10
N ALA A 309 18.16 15.42 -6.67
CA ALA A 309 18.45 14.30 -5.79
C ALA A 309 19.36 13.26 -6.48
N ARG A 310 18.99 12.82 -7.69
CA ARG A 310 19.80 11.90 -8.51
C ARG A 310 21.22 12.42 -8.71
N ASP A 311 21.35 13.62 -9.28
CA ASP A 311 22.63 14.17 -9.76
C ASP A 311 23.57 14.49 -8.59
N PHE A 312 23.05 14.79 -7.39
CA PHE A 312 23.84 14.84 -6.16
C PHE A 312 24.57 13.50 -5.90
N PHE A 313 23.84 12.37 -5.92
CA PHE A 313 24.43 11.05 -5.67
C PHE A 313 25.35 10.57 -6.79
N LEU A 314 25.01 10.85 -8.06
CA LEU A 314 25.91 10.57 -9.19
C LEU A 314 27.23 11.36 -9.05
N ASN A 315 27.17 12.59 -8.54
CA ASN A 315 28.37 13.38 -8.25
C ASN A 315 29.09 12.94 -6.97
N LEU A 316 28.46 12.19 -6.07
CA LEU A 316 29.07 11.74 -4.81
C LEU A 316 29.85 10.43 -4.95
N SER A 317 29.30 9.43 -5.65
CA SER A 317 29.84 8.06 -5.69
C SER A 317 29.90 7.50 -7.11
N ALA A 318 30.91 6.67 -7.40
CA ALA A 318 30.88 5.75 -8.53
C ALA A 318 29.89 4.59 -8.29
N GLY A 319 29.56 3.86 -9.37
CA GLY A 319 28.63 2.73 -9.36
C GLY A 319 27.27 3.07 -9.99
N THR A 320 26.47 2.05 -10.30
CA THR A 320 25.14 2.22 -10.91
C THR A 320 24.09 2.38 -9.82
N PHE A 321 23.41 3.52 -9.81
CA PHE A 321 22.20 3.74 -9.03
C PHE A 321 20.98 3.26 -9.82
N HIS A 322 20.10 2.56 -9.11
CA HIS A 322 18.83 2.07 -9.59
C HIS A 322 17.71 3.03 -9.15
N TYR A 323 16.71 3.18 -10.01
CA TYR A 323 15.51 3.96 -9.74
C TYR A 323 14.30 3.09 -10.13
N PRO A 324 13.12 3.24 -9.50
CA PRO A 324 11.97 2.38 -9.76
C PRO A 324 11.61 2.30 -11.25
N VAL A 325 10.93 1.20 -11.59
CA VAL A 325 10.25 1.07 -12.88
C VAL A 325 9.18 2.16 -12.96
N ILE A 326 9.09 2.79 -14.13
CA ILE A 326 8.15 3.87 -14.42
C ILE A 326 7.26 3.41 -15.56
N GLU A 327 5.96 3.41 -15.35
CA GLU A 327 4.97 3.37 -16.43
C GLU A 327 4.36 4.77 -16.59
N GLU A 328 4.56 5.37 -17.75
CA GLU A 328 4.27 6.77 -18.03
C GLU A 328 3.09 6.91 -19.00
N LEU A 329 2.01 7.55 -18.56
CA LEU A 329 0.77 7.74 -19.32
C LEU A 329 0.85 9.01 -20.18
N GLU A 330 0.74 8.84 -21.49
CA GLU A 330 0.63 9.91 -22.48
C GLU A 330 -0.76 9.91 -23.14
N SER A 331 -1.43 11.06 -23.06
CA SER A 331 -2.73 11.30 -23.71
C SER A 331 -2.96 12.80 -23.94
N GLN A 332 -3.98 13.17 -24.71
CA GLN A 332 -4.37 14.58 -24.86
C GLN A 332 -4.66 15.26 -23.51
N THR A 333 -5.12 14.50 -22.53
CA THR A 333 -5.38 15.00 -21.17
C THR A 333 -4.07 15.28 -20.43
N THR A 334 -3.11 14.35 -20.42
CA THR A 334 -1.81 14.60 -19.74
C THR A 334 -0.99 15.67 -20.43
N LEU A 335 -1.11 15.80 -21.76
CA LEU A 335 -0.52 16.91 -22.53
C LEU A 335 -1.14 18.27 -22.18
N GLN A 336 -2.48 18.40 -22.18
CA GLN A 336 -3.16 19.63 -21.74
C GLN A 336 -2.79 19.98 -20.29
N GLY A 337 -2.74 19.00 -19.39
CA GLY A 337 -2.29 19.18 -18.01
C GLY A 337 -0.82 19.62 -17.90
N THR A 338 0.03 19.23 -18.86
CA THR A 338 1.44 19.71 -18.96
C THR A 338 1.46 21.19 -19.36
N VAL A 339 0.68 21.56 -20.38
CA VAL A 339 0.53 22.95 -20.82
C VAL A 339 0.00 23.84 -19.70
N ASN A 340 -0.97 23.36 -18.91
CA ASN A 340 -1.51 24.07 -17.75
C ASN A 340 -0.45 24.30 -16.67
N TRP A 341 0.26 23.22 -16.29
CA TRP A 341 1.32 23.29 -15.28
C TRP A 341 2.41 24.28 -15.67
N ALA A 342 2.91 24.21 -16.91
CA ALA A 342 3.92 25.13 -17.39
C ALA A 342 3.40 26.58 -17.50
N THR A 343 2.17 26.78 -18.02
CA THR A 343 1.54 28.11 -18.13
C THR A 343 1.40 28.78 -16.76
N CYS A 344 0.86 28.06 -15.76
CA CYS A 344 0.66 28.63 -14.43
C CYS A 344 1.95 28.75 -13.61
N THR A 345 3.01 27.99 -13.93
CA THR A 345 4.32 28.19 -13.29
C THR A 345 5.01 29.44 -13.85
N LEU A 346 4.93 29.67 -15.17
CA LEU A 346 5.38 30.91 -15.81
C LEU A 346 4.61 32.13 -15.30
N ALA A 347 3.28 32.03 -15.15
CA ALA A 347 2.39 33.12 -14.73
C ALA A 347 2.72 33.70 -13.34
N ARG A 348 3.30 32.89 -12.44
CA ARG A 348 3.69 33.34 -11.09
C ARG A 348 4.88 34.31 -11.10
N GLY A 349 5.70 34.30 -12.14
CA GLY A 349 6.89 35.16 -12.24
C GLY A 349 8.03 34.82 -11.27
N GLU A 350 7.92 33.72 -10.52
CA GLU A 350 8.89 33.26 -9.50
C GLU A 350 10.16 32.62 -10.08
N LEU A 351 10.17 32.30 -11.37
CA LEU A 351 11.28 31.62 -12.06
C LEU A 351 12.41 32.59 -12.41
N ASP A 352 13.64 32.14 -12.15
CA ASP A 352 14.87 32.69 -12.73
C ASP A 352 14.91 32.53 -14.27
N GLU A 353 15.98 33.00 -14.91
CA GLU A 353 16.09 32.97 -16.38
C GLU A 353 16.15 31.54 -16.95
N ALA A 354 16.86 30.63 -16.27
CA ALA A 354 17.03 29.24 -16.70
C ALA A 354 15.72 28.46 -16.57
N GLY A 355 15.09 28.50 -15.39
CA GLY A 355 13.78 27.89 -15.15
C GLY A 355 12.70 28.45 -16.08
N ARG A 356 12.71 29.76 -16.35
CA ARG A 356 11.75 30.37 -17.29
C ARG A 356 11.91 29.86 -18.71
N LYS A 357 13.14 29.69 -19.19
CA LYS A 357 13.41 29.09 -20.50
C LYS A 357 12.94 27.64 -20.55
N ASP A 358 13.30 26.84 -19.57
CA ASP A 358 12.97 25.41 -19.49
C ASP A 358 11.43 25.17 -19.43
N PHE A 359 10.69 25.99 -18.66
CA PHE A 359 9.22 25.94 -18.66
C PHE A 359 8.58 26.49 -19.95
N GLN A 360 9.24 27.42 -20.66
CA GLN A 360 8.79 27.83 -21.99
C GLN A 360 8.97 26.69 -23.01
N GLU A 361 10.12 26.02 -23.01
CA GLU A 361 10.41 24.87 -23.88
C GLU A 361 9.43 23.72 -23.59
N THR A 362 9.27 23.32 -22.31
CA THR A 362 8.26 22.35 -21.84
C THR A 362 6.85 22.68 -22.36
N ARG A 363 6.43 23.96 -22.31
CA ARG A 363 5.11 24.39 -22.79
C ARG A 363 4.98 24.26 -24.31
N GLN A 364 6.02 24.62 -25.08
CA GLN A 364 5.99 24.54 -26.54
C GLN A 364 6.02 23.09 -27.02
N GLU A 365 6.83 22.24 -26.40
CA GLU A 365 6.87 20.80 -26.71
C GLU A 365 5.53 20.13 -26.43
N ALA A 366 4.93 20.37 -25.25
CA ALA A 366 3.61 19.83 -24.92
C ALA A 366 2.49 20.34 -25.84
N LEU A 367 2.56 21.59 -26.31
CA LEU A 367 1.64 22.12 -27.33
C LEU A 367 1.85 21.43 -28.68
N ALA A 368 3.10 21.31 -29.16
CA ALA A 368 3.40 20.66 -30.43
C ALA A 368 2.99 19.17 -30.45
N GLN A 369 3.22 18.46 -29.34
CA GLN A 369 2.76 17.09 -29.14
C GLN A 369 1.23 17.00 -29.12
N LEU A 370 0.54 17.96 -28.47
CA LEU A 370 -0.92 18.01 -28.43
C LEU A 370 -1.53 18.22 -29.82
N GLU A 371 -1.00 19.14 -30.63
CA GLU A 371 -1.45 19.36 -32.02
C GLU A 371 -1.16 18.16 -32.94
N ALA A 372 -0.12 17.37 -32.64
CA ALA A 372 0.24 16.15 -33.38
C ALA A 372 -0.51 14.89 -32.91
N SER A 373 -1.13 14.93 -31.73
CA SER A 373 -1.76 13.76 -31.09
C SER A 373 -3.13 13.42 -31.66
N SER A 374 -3.48 12.13 -31.65
CA SER A 374 -4.85 11.69 -31.95
C SER A 374 -5.79 11.96 -30.76
N PRO A 375 -7.08 12.31 -30.96
CA PRO A 375 -8.07 12.40 -29.88
C PRO A 375 -8.16 11.12 -29.04
N ASP A 376 -8.00 9.95 -29.67
CA ASP A 376 -8.05 8.63 -29.02
C ASP A 376 -6.67 8.18 -28.49
N GLN A 377 -5.64 9.04 -28.53
CA GLN A 377 -4.31 8.68 -28.07
C GLN A 377 -4.28 8.51 -26.55
N ARG A 378 -4.04 7.26 -26.13
CA ARG A 378 -3.71 6.88 -24.76
C ARG A 378 -2.64 5.79 -24.81
N THR A 379 -1.45 6.08 -24.31
CA THR A 379 -0.28 5.21 -24.46
C THR A 379 0.52 5.15 -23.16
N TRP A 380 0.99 3.94 -22.84
CA TRP A 380 1.86 3.67 -21.70
C TRP A 380 3.29 3.48 -22.17
N LEU A 381 4.23 4.24 -21.59
CA LEU A 381 5.66 4.13 -21.86
C LEU A 381 6.37 3.53 -20.64
N LEU A 382 6.82 2.29 -20.77
CA LEU A 382 7.63 1.60 -19.77
C LEU A 382 9.08 2.08 -19.80
N ARG A 383 9.62 2.53 -18.66
CA ARG A 383 11.03 2.88 -18.48
C ARG A 383 11.60 2.12 -17.27
N LYS A 384 12.85 1.67 -17.40
CA LYS A 384 13.62 1.00 -16.33
C LYS A 384 14.93 1.78 -16.09
N PRO A 385 14.84 3.00 -15.54
CA PRO A 385 15.97 3.90 -15.38
C PRO A 385 17.10 3.30 -14.53
N LYS A 386 18.32 3.53 -14.99
CA LYS A 386 19.57 3.28 -14.27
C LYS A 386 20.48 4.46 -14.53
N HIS A 387 21.24 4.85 -13.52
CA HIS A 387 22.05 6.07 -13.54
C HIS A 387 23.45 5.77 -13.01
N ASP A 388 24.44 5.83 -13.90
CA ASP A 388 25.83 5.58 -13.52
C ASP A 388 26.46 6.81 -12.87
N GLY A 389 27.10 6.59 -11.72
CA GLY A 389 27.81 7.61 -10.98
C GLY A 389 29.01 8.16 -11.76
N VAL A 390 29.20 9.48 -11.68
CA VAL A 390 30.26 10.23 -12.37
C VAL A 390 31.42 10.62 -11.46
N ALA A 391 31.38 10.23 -10.19
CA ALA A 391 32.55 10.30 -9.30
C ALA A 391 33.58 9.22 -9.69
N PRO A 392 34.88 9.46 -9.46
CA PRO A 392 35.94 8.52 -9.88
C PRO A 392 35.98 7.24 -9.05
N GLU A 393 35.47 7.25 -7.82
CA GLU A 393 35.55 6.15 -6.86
C GLU A 393 34.22 6.02 -6.08
N PRO A 394 33.88 4.85 -5.52
CA PRO A 394 32.71 4.70 -4.65
C PRO A 394 32.91 5.46 -3.33
N TYR A 395 31.87 6.14 -2.84
CA TYR A 395 31.91 6.85 -1.56
C TYR A 395 32.00 5.87 -0.38
N GLN A 396 32.96 6.10 0.51
CA GLN A 396 33.29 5.22 1.66
C GLN A 396 32.89 5.81 3.02
N GLY A 397 32.44 7.08 3.06
CA GLY A 397 31.96 7.72 4.27
C GLY A 397 30.50 7.35 4.59
N THR A 398 29.95 7.95 5.65
CA THR A 398 28.52 7.82 5.98
C THR A 398 27.74 9.05 5.56
N VAL A 399 26.53 8.87 5.01
CA VAL A 399 25.55 9.95 4.84
C VAL A 399 24.48 9.85 5.93
N ILE A 400 24.31 10.90 6.73
CA ILE A 400 23.17 11.01 7.64
C ILE A 400 22.10 11.85 6.95
N VAL A 401 20.89 11.31 6.80
CA VAL A 401 19.76 12.01 6.16
C VAL A 401 18.71 12.28 7.24
N LEU A 402 18.59 13.53 7.67
CA LEU A 402 17.59 13.97 8.65
C LEU A 402 16.31 14.37 7.91
N VAL A 403 15.21 13.69 8.20
CA VAL A 403 13.91 13.84 7.51
C VAL A 403 12.78 14.15 8.50
N ASP A 404 11.71 14.75 7.99
CA ASP A 404 10.41 14.86 8.64
C ASP A 404 9.27 14.41 7.72
N ARG A 405 8.04 14.42 8.24
CA ARG A 405 6.81 14.11 7.51
C ARG A 405 6.47 15.07 6.37
N MET A 406 7.23 16.15 6.20
CA MET A 406 7.09 17.06 5.06
C MET A 406 8.11 16.74 3.96
N CYS A 407 9.03 15.80 4.18
CA CYS A 407 9.84 15.19 3.13
C CYS A 407 8.93 14.39 2.19
N ALA A 408 8.62 14.93 1.01
CA ALA A 408 7.68 14.32 0.06
C ALA A 408 8.29 14.20 -1.35
N SER A 409 7.80 13.26 -2.16
CA SER A 409 8.11 13.17 -3.60
C SER A 409 9.63 13.13 -3.85
N ALA A 410 10.22 14.10 -4.56
CA ALA A 410 11.67 14.15 -4.82
C ALA A 410 12.57 14.15 -3.56
N CYS A 411 12.02 14.50 -2.38
CA CYS A 411 12.73 14.31 -1.12
C CYS A 411 12.83 12.83 -0.73
N GLU A 412 11.78 12.05 -0.96
CA GLU A 412 11.77 10.60 -0.75
C GLU A 412 12.62 9.90 -1.81
N SER A 413 12.66 10.42 -3.05
CA SER A 413 13.65 10.03 -4.06
C SER A 413 15.10 10.21 -3.56
N PHE A 414 15.42 11.29 -2.83
CA PHE A 414 16.73 11.46 -2.19
C PHE A 414 17.01 10.35 -1.16
N VAL A 415 16.02 9.97 -0.34
CA VAL A 415 16.15 8.85 0.61
C VAL A 415 16.43 7.54 -0.15
N MET A 416 15.71 7.26 -1.23
CA MET A 416 15.90 6.07 -2.08
C MET A 416 17.28 5.99 -2.74
N TYR A 417 17.84 7.10 -3.23
CA TYR A 417 19.22 7.12 -3.72
C TYR A 417 20.23 6.97 -2.57
N SER A 418 19.99 7.60 -1.42
CA SER A 418 20.90 7.54 -0.27
C SER A 418 21.09 6.11 0.25
N ARG A 419 20.02 5.30 0.29
CA ARG A 419 20.05 3.91 0.77
C ARG A 419 20.85 2.95 -0.13
N GLN A 420 21.23 3.38 -1.33
CA GLN A 420 22.07 2.58 -2.24
C GLN A 420 23.58 2.79 -2.01
N LEU A 421 23.97 3.72 -1.14
CA LEU A 421 25.36 3.87 -0.70
C LEU A 421 25.75 2.79 0.33
N PRO A 422 27.04 2.44 0.45
CA PRO A 422 27.50 1.45 1.43
C PRO A 422 27.23 1.81 2.90
N SER A 423 27.13 3.10 3.23
CA SER A 423 26.81 3.57 4.58
C SER A 423 25.92 4.81 4.53
N THR A 424 24.65 4.60 4.86
CA THR A 424 23.64 5.65 5.05
C THR A 424 22.91 5.42 6.36
N LEU A 425 22.42 6.50 6.95
CA LEU A 425 21.63 6.48 8.17
C LEU A 425 20.53 7.54 8.07
N VAL A 426 19.30 7.08 7.82
CA VAL A 426 18.12 7.96 7.82
C VAL A 426 17.69 8.20 9.27
N VAL A 427 17.41 9.44 9.65
CA VAL A 427 17.07 9.81 11.03
C VAL A 427 15.92 10.82 11.09
N GLY A 428 15.15 10.83 12.17
CA GLY A 428 14.06 11.79 12.39
C GLY A 428 12.72 11.12 12.66
N GLU A 429 11.74 11.38 11.80
CA GLU A 429 10.42 10.70 11.74
C GLU A 429 10.19 10.09 10.34
N ASN A 430 9.04 9.44 10.09
CA ASN A 430 8.73 8.94 8.76
C ASN A 430 8.43 10.08 7.76
N THR A 431 8.79 9.86 6.50
CA THR A 431 8.53 10.82 5.40
C THR A 431 7.05 10.83 4.99
N ALA A 432 6.67 11.71 4.07
CA ALA A 432 5.27 11.98 3.73
C ALA A 432 4.52 10.78 3.09
N GLY A 433 5.22 9.84 2.46
CA GLY A 433 4.60 8.72 1.77
C GLY A 433 3.81 9.15 0.54
N VAL A 434 4.41 9.97 -0.34
CA VAL A 434 3.72 10.50 -1.53
C VAL A 434 4.61 10.32 -2.77
N GLY A 435 4.46 9.16 -3.44
CA GLY A 435 5.41 8.76 -4.47
C GLY A 435 5.01 7.64 -5.43
N ILE A 436 3.90 6.91 -5.22
CA ILE A 436 3.50 5.81 -6.14
C ILE A 436 2.96 6.36 -7.46
N PHE A 437 2.12 7.39 -7.42
CA PHE A 437 1.65 8.10 -8.62
C PHE A 437 2.23 9.51 -8.63
N GLY A 438 2.87 9.93 -9.72
CA GLY A 438 3.62 11.18 -9.72
C GLY A 438 3.79 11.83 -11.09
N GLU A 439 4.74 12.75 -11.15
CA GLU A 439 4.90 13.77 -12.20
C GLU A 439 3.56 14.47 -12.52
N THR A 440 3.05 15.15 -11.50
CA THR A 440 1.68 15.61 -11.43
C THR A 440 1.26 16.57 -12.54
N ARG A 441 -0.02 16.50 -12.92
CA ARG A 441 -0.67 17.36 -13.91
C ARG A 441 -1.85 18.10 -13.30
N ARG A 442 -2.07 19.35 -13.73
CA ARG A 442 -3.03 20.27 -13.12
C ARG A 442 -4.15 20.65 -14.07
N TYR A 443 -5.37 20.71 -13.54
CA TYR A 443 -6.59 21.02 -14.25
C TYR A 443 -7.43 21.96 -13.39
N ARG A 444 -8.17 22.89 -14.00
CA ARG A 444 -9.07 23.80 -13.29
C ARG A 444 -10.51 23.49 -13.66
N LEU A 445 -11.36 23.34 -12.65
CA LEU A 445 -12.79 23.09 -12.79
C LEU A 445 -13.50 24.43 -13.07
N PRO A 446 -14.17 24.61 -14.23
CA PRO A 446 -14.59 25.93 -14.69
C PRO A 446 -15.60 26.66 -13.82
N ALA A 447 -16.55 25.96 -13.19
CA ALA A 447 -17.64 26.62 -12.46
C ALA A 447 -17.29 26.91 -10.99
N SER A 448 -16.68 25.94 -10.31
CA SER A 448 -16.21 26.08 -8.93
C SER A 448 -14.92 26.90 -8.82
N GLY A 449 -14.11 26.93 -9.88
CA GLY A 449 -12.74 27.46 -9.82
C GLY A 449 -11.83 26.66 -8.87
N LEU A 450 -12.21 25.43 -8.52
CA LEU A 450 -11.32 24.47 -7.86
C LEU A 450 -10.27 23.97 -8.85
N TRP A 451 -9.12 23.60 -8.31
CA TRP A 451 -8.09 22.88 -9.03
C TRP A 451 -8.14 21.40 -8.69
N MET A 452 -7.69 20.60 -9.64
CA MET A 452 -7.45 19.16 -9.52
C MET A 452 -6.01 18.86 -9.93
N GLN A 453 -5.39 17.91 -9.24
CA GLN A 453 -4.10 17.32 -9.57
C GLN A 453 -4.24 15.80 -9.72
N ALA A 454 -3.52 15.22 -10.69
CA ALA A 454 -3.41 13.77 -10.86
C ALA A 454 -1.99 13.40 -11.30
N GLY A 455 -1.46 12.26 -10.84
CA GLY A 455 -0.20 11.69 -11.32
C GLY A 455 -0.34 11.07 -12.71
N ARG A 456 0.64 11.29 -13.61
CA ARG A 456 0.70 10.64 -14.94
C ARG A 456 1.72 9.51 -15.03
N LYS A 457 2.58 9.35 -14.01
CA LYS A 457 3.52 8.24 -13.89
C LYS A 457 3.09 7.34 -12.75
N TRP A 458 3.18 6.04 -12.96
CA TRP A 458 3.16 5.03 -11.93
C TRP A 458 4.60 4.56 -11.68
N PHE A 459 5.03 4.65 -10.43
CA PHE A 459 6.32 4.16 -9.95
C PHE A 459 6.11 2.83 -9.22
N HIS A 460 6.93 1.83 -9.53
CA HIS A 460 6.86 0.51 -8.92
C HIS A 460 8.23 -0.19 -9.01
N ASP A 461 8.55 -1.03 -8.03
CA ASP A 461 9.71 -1.93 -8.10
C ASP A 461 9.42 -3.19 -7.27
N THR A 462 10.09 -4.29 -7.61
CA THR A 462 10.19 -5.49 -6.77
C THR A 462 11.12 -5.32 -5.57
N ASP A 463 12.01 -4.34 -5.61
CA ASP A 463 12.88 -3.94 -4.48
C ASP A 463 12.15 -2.91 -3.61
N PRO A 464 11.72 -3.26 -2.38
CA PRO A 464 10.97 -2.35 -1.51
C PRO A 464 11.81 -1.18 -0.99
N THR A 465 13.13 -1.13 -1.25
CA THR A 465 13.98 0.03 -0.93
C THR A 465 13.96 1.12 -2.01
N ARG A 466 13.31 0.84 -3.16
CA ARG A 466 13.22 1.74 -4.31
C ARG A 466 11.80 2.21 -4.61
N ILE A 467 10.86 2.00 -3.69
CA ILE A 467 9.49 2.46 -3.85
C ILE A 467 8.96 3.00 -2.52
N VAL A 468 8.46 4.23 -2.56
CA VAL A 468 7.81 4.87 -1.42
C VAL A 468 6.52 4.14 -1.09
N ARG A 469 6.30 3.87 0.20
CA ARG A 469 5.03 3.32 0.68
C ARG A 469 4.02 4.47 0.82
N GLU A 470 3.06 4.55 -0.10
CA GLU A 470 2.04 5.59 -0.10
C GLU A 470 1.31 5.67 1.25
N GLY A 471 1.12 6.88 1.77
CA GLY A 471 0.57 7.17 3.10
C GLY A 471 1.49 6.83 4.29
N HIS A 472 2.44 5.90 4.16
CA HIS A 472 3.33 5.50 5.26
C HIS A 472 4.68 6.23 5.27
N GLY A 473 5.21 6.51 4.08
CA GLY A 473 6.55 7.05 3.91
C GLY A 473 7.66 6.07 4.25
N GLU A 474 8.87 6.60 4.12
CA GLU A 474 10.11 5.96 4.50
C GLU A 474 10.37 6.15 5.98
N GLN A 475 10.49 5.04 6.71
CA GLN A 475 10.83 5.07 8.12
C GLN A 475 12.32 5.35 8.33
N PRO A 476 12.69 6.10 9.38
CA PRO A 476 14.09 6.34 9.72
C PRO A 476 14.76 5.10 10.31
N ASP A 477 16.07 4.98 10.11
CA ASP A 477 16.91 3.98 10.79
C ASP A 477 17.12 4.28 12.28
N LEU A 478 16.93 5.55 12.69
CA LEU A 478 16.91 6.00 14.08
C LEU A 478 15.88 7.13 14.26
N TRP A 479 14.91 6.92 15.14
CA TRP A 479 13.97 7.97 15.53
C TRP A 479 14.65 8.98 16.48
N ILE A 480 14.38 10.29 16.29
CA ILE A 480 14.97 11.36 17.12
C ILE A 480 13.89 12.11 17.91
N ASP A 481 13.64 11.67 19.15
CA ASP A 481 12.60 12.25 20.01
C ASP A 481 13.14 13.41 20.89
N ARG A 482 13.63 14.49 20.25
CA ARG A 482 14.33 15.61 20.90
C ARG A 482 13.96 16.96 20.25
N GLU A 483 13.97 18.03 21.05
CA GLU A 483 13.64 19.40 20.61
C GLU A 483 14.55 19.95 19.49
N ASP A 484 15.81 19.49 19.40
CA ASP A 484 16.74 19.82 18.31
C ASP A 484 17.24 18.54 17.60
N PRO A 485 16.57 18.12 16.51
CA PRO A 485 16.98 16.95 15.72
C PRO A 485 18.31 17.11 14.99
N LEU A 486 18.73 18.33 14.68
CA LEU A 486 20.00 18.59 13.99
C LEU A 486 21.18 18.45 14.95
N ALA A 487 21.07 18.98 16.18
CA ALA A 487 22.07 18.75 17.22
C ALA A 487 22.24 17.25 17.51
N VAL A 488 21.15 16.49 17.58
CA VAL A 488 21.21 15.02 17.74
C VAL A 488 21.85 14.33 16.53
N SER A 489 21.55 14.77 15.30
CA SER A 489 22.22 14.25 14.10
C SER A 489 23.73 14.50 14.11
N LEU A 490 24.18 15.62 14.69
CA LEU A 490 25.59 15.91 14.92
C LEU A 490 26.20 15.10 16.09
N GLU A 491 25.44 14.81 17.15
CA GLU A 491 25.85 13.86 18.20
C GLU A 491 26.08 12.45 17.61
N ILE A 492 25.15 11.97 16.77
CA ILE A 492 25.24 10.71 16.02
C ILE A 492 26.47 10.71 15.10
N ALA A 493 26.71 11.78 14.35
CA ALA A 493 27.90 11.90 13.49
C ALA A 493 29.22 11.82 14.28
N ARG A 494 29.30 12.43 15.47
CA ARG A 494 30.47 12.29 16.36
C ARG A 494 30.59 10.89 16.97
N CYS A 495 29.48 10.26 17.29
CA CYS A 495 29.43 8.86 17.74
C CYS A 495 30.02 7.92 16.69
N LEU A 496 29.67 8.09 15.40
CA LEU A 496 30.22 7.30 14.29
C LEU A 496 31.75 7.41 14.13
N LYS A 497 32.36 8.55 14.52
CA LYS A 497 33.83 8.72 14.52
C LYS A 497 34.53 7.92 15.64
N THR A 498 33.79 7.38 16.61
CA THR A 498 34.33 6.68 17.78
C THR A 498 34.02 5.18 17.69
N PRO A 499 35.01 4.26 17.55
CA PRO A 499 34.74 2.85 17.27
C PRO A 499 33.79 2.14 18.26
N SER A 500 33.88 2.46 19.56
CA SER A 500 32.95 1.90 20.56
C SER A 500 31.53 2.41 20.37
N CYS A 501 31.34 3.71 20.17
CA CYS A 501 30.01 4.30 19.97
C CYS A 501 29.42 3.90 18.62
N ALA A 502 30.23 3.86 17.56
CA ALA A 502 29.85 3.31 16.26
C ALA A 502 29.43 1.84 16.37
N ALA A 503 30.15 1.02 17.14
CA ALA A 503 29.77 -0.36 17.42
C ALA A 503 28.48 -0.45 18.26
N THR A 504 28.25 0.43 19.24
CA THR A 504 26.98 0.48 20.00
C THR A 504 25.82 0.96 19.13
N LEU A 505 26.03 1.91 18.22
CA LEU A 505 25.00 2.42 17.30
C LEU A 505 24.72 1.45 16.14
N ALA A 506 25.74 0.69 15.73
CA ALA A 506 25.58 -0.47 14.87
C ALA A 506 24.84 -1.57 15.63
N ALA A 507 25.17 -1.84 16.89
CA ALA A 507 24.51 -2.83 17.75
C ALA A 507 23.13 -2.40 18.26
N SER A 508 22.74 -1.11 18.21
CA SER A 508 21.40 -0.64 18.59
C SER A 508 20.42 -0.74 17.42
N ARG A 509 20.88 -0.37 16.21
CA ARG A 509 20.25 -0.80 14.96
C ARG A 509 20.24 -2.33 14.96
N LEU A 510 21.39 -2.92 15.21
CA LEU A 510 21.67 -4.26 15.73
C LEU A 510 20.64 -4.84 16.73
N THR A 511 19.93 -4.12 17.61
CA THR A 511 19.06 -4.77 18.64
C THR A 511 17.57 -4.53 18.48
N THR A 512 17.16 -3.74 17.49
CA THR A 512 15.76 -3.65 17.01
C THR A 512 15.66 -3.87 15.50
N LYS A 513 16.79 -3.97 14.80
CA LYS A 513 16.96 -4.78 13.59
C LYS A 513 17.36 -6.21 13.96
N ASP A 514 18.33 -6.53 14.83
CA ASP A 514 18.33 -7.93 15.38
C ASP A 514 17.23 -8.15 16.42
N GLY A 515 16.48 -7.12 16.83
CA GLY A 515 15.21 -7.30 17.54
C GLY A 515 13.97 -7.38 16.63
N ALA A 516 14.03 -6.92 15.37
CA ALA A 516 12.88 -6.92 14.45
C ALA A 516 13.26 -6.96 12.94
N ASN A 517 14.30 -7.73 12.54
CA ASN A 517 14.83 -7.83 11.16
C ASN A 517 15.96 -8.88 10.88
N THR A 518 17.05 -8.97 11.68
CA THR A 518 18.36 -9.50 11.21
C THR A 518 19.06 -10.61 12.02
N ALA A 519 19.13 -10.61 13.37
CA ALA A 519 19.61 -11.79 14.17
C ALA A 519 18.69 -12.31 15.30
N VAL A 520 17.53 -11.68 15.56
CA VAL A 520 16.20 -12.34 15.54
C VAL A 520 15.59 -12.17 14.13
N SER A 521 16.49 -12.07 13.17
CA SER A 521 16.47 -12.71 11.88
C SER A 521 15.18 -12.72 11.06
N SER A 522 15.40 -12.31 9.83
CA SER A 522 14.93 -12.94 8.61
C SER A 522 15.22 -14.47 8.51
N GLU A 523 15.22 -15.22 9.62
CA GLU A 523 15.04 -16.69 9.72
C GLU A 523 13.81 -17.01 10.59
N ASN A 524 13.28 -16.02 11.31
CA ASN A 524 12.02 -16.07 12.06
C ASN A 524 10.83 -15.51 11.25
N GLN A 525 11.06 -15.04 10.02
CA GLN A 525 10.06 -14.62 9.04
C GLN A 525 10.37 -15.08 7.60
N ARG A 526 11.64 -15.23 7.19
CA ARG A 526 11.93 -16.20 6.12
C ARG A 526 11.90 -17.56 6.78
N ALA A 527 11.17 -18.51 6.22
CA ALA A 527 11.31 -19.89 6.64
C ALA A 527 12.78 -20.34 6.53
N HIS A 528 13.22 -21.26 7.39
CA HIS A 528 14.53 -21.87 7.19
C HIS A 528 14.47 -22.74 5.93
N VAL A 529 14.97 -22.21 4.81
CA VAL A 529 14.86 -22.85 3.49
C VAL A 529 15.86 -24.00 3.41
N VAL A 530 15.34 -25.22 3.39
CA VAL A 530 16.14 -26.44 3.16
C VAL A 530 15.96 -26.84 1.70
N VAL A 531 17.02 -26.82 0.92
CA VAL A 531 16.97 -27.10 -0.52
C VAL A 531 17.58 -28.46 -0.81
N GLU A 532 16.83 -29.34 -1.50
CA GLU A 532 17.38 -30.60 -2.01
C GLU A 532 18.51 -30.31 -3.04
N PRO A 533 19.65 -31.02 -3.00
CA PRO A 533 20.70 -30.85 -3.99
C PRO A 533 20.17 -31.02 -5.42
N GLY A 534 20.31 -29.98 -6.25
CA GLY A 534 19.87 -29.98 -7.65
C GLY A 534 18.58 -29.21 -7.94
N VAL A 535 17.91 -28.61 -6.94
CA VAL A 535 16.84 -27.64 -7.21
C VAL A 535 17.40 -26.41 -7.95
N PRO A 536 16.79 -25.96 -9.07
CA PRO A 536 17.22 -24.75 -9.76
C PRO A 536 17.06 -23.48 -8.90
N PRO A 537 18.03 -22.54 -8.90
CA PRO A 537 17.96 -21.33 -8.07
C PRO A 537 16.70 -20.49 -8.28
N GLU A 538 16.22 -20.38 -9.53
CA GLU A 538 15.00 -19.67 -9.88
C GLU A 538 13.74 -20.27 -9.23
N ARG A 539 13.72 -21.60 -9.04
CA ARG A 539 12.63 -22.30 -8.34
C ARG A 539 12.66 -22.00 -6.85
N VAL A 540 13.85 -21.94 -6.24
CA VAL A 540 14.02 -21.54 -4.84
C VAL A 540 13.56 -20.09 -4.64
N VAL A 541 13.94 -19.18 -5.54
CA VAL A 541 13.51 -17.77 -5.51
C VAL A 541 11.99 -17.66 -5.62
N ALA A 542 11.36 -18.27 -6.63
CA ALA A 542 9.90 -18.19 -6.80
C ALA A 542 9.12 -18.74 -5.60
N VAL A 543 9.53 -19.88 -5.05
CA VAL A 543 8.92 -20.48 -3.85
C VAL A 543 9.10 -19.60 -2.62
N ASN A 544 10.30 -19.04 -2.41
CA ASN A 544 10.57 -18.15 -1.29
C ASN A 544 9.83 -16.80 -1.42
N THR A 545 9.68 -16.27 -2.64
CA THR A 545 8.89 -15.05 -2.90
C THR A 545 7.41 -15.28 -2.56
N ALA A 546 6.80 -16.36 -3.05
CA ALA A 546 5.41 -16.67 -2.70
C ALA A 546 5.21 -16.92 -1.21
N TYR A 547 6.15 -17.60 -0.56
CA TYR A 547 6.14 -17.75 0.90
C TYR A 547 6.12 -16.38 1.60
N LEU A 548 7.02 -15.46 1.23
CA LEU A 548 7.12 -14.15 1.89
C LEU A 548 5.90 -13.26 1.62
N VAL A 549 5.44 -13.17 0.37
CA VAL A 549 4.25 -12.39 -0.01
C VAL A 549 3.01 -12.87 0.76
N ALA A 550 2.78 -14.17 0.81
CA ALA A 550 1.68 -14.73 1.60
C ALA A 550 1.90 -14.54 3.10
N TYR A 551 3.11 -14.69 3.62
CA TYR A 551 3.39 -14.55 5.05
C TYR A 551 3.12 -13.13 5.55
N GLU A 552 3.61 -12.11 4.84
CA GLU A 552 3.38 -10.71 5.19
C GLU A 552 1.90 -10.37 5.12
N ARG A 553 1.22 -10.73 4.02
CA ARG A 553 -0.21 -10.44 3.84
C ARG A 553 -1.12 -11.21 4.82
N LEU A 554 -0.78 -12.46 5.18
CA LEU A 554 -1.50 -13.22 6.22
C LEU A 554 -1.23 -12.68 7.62
N LEU A 555 -0.03 -12.18 7.90
CA LEU A 555 0.31 -11.54 9.17
C LEU A 555 -0.48 -10.24 9.36
N ASP A 556 -0.51 -9.38 8.33
CA ASP A 556 -1.31 -8.15 8.32
C ASP A 556 -2.81 -8.46 8.46
N LEU A 557 -3.31 -9.42 7.68
CA LEU A 557 -4.73 -9.79 7.68
C LEU A 557 -5.16 -10.41 9.01
N THR A 558 -4.38 -11.32 9.59
CA THR A 558 -4.82 -12.11 10.76
C THR A 558 -4.39 -11.54 12.11
N GLY A 559 -3.30 -10.77 12.14
CA GLY A 559 -2.65 -10.30 13.37
C GLY A 559 -1.99 -11.41 14.20
N VAL A 560 -1.82 -12.62 13.66
CA VAL A 560 -1.18 -13.75 14.37
C VAL A 560 0.01 -14.30 13.60
N LYS A 561 0.98 -14.85 14.33
CA LYS A 561 2.19 -15.43 13.76
C LYS A 561 2.21 -16.96 13.97
N PRO A 562 2.28 -17.79 12.92
CA PRO A 562 2.45 -19.23 13.10
C PRO A 562 3.86 -19.57 13.64
N PRO A 563 4.05 -20.75 14.24
CA PRO A 563 5.38 -21.21 14.65
C PRO A 563 6.38 -21.20 13.47
N PRO A 564 7.68 -20.95 13.70
CA PRO A 564 8.69 -20.95 12.64
C PRO A 564 8.66 -22.23 11.80
N LEU A 565 8.59 -22.07 10.48
CA LEU A 565 8.52 -23.16 9.51
C LEU A 565 9.88 -23.37 8.83
N ASN A 566 10.21 -24.62 8.58
CA ASN A 566 11.31 -25.03 7.70
C ASN A 566 10.72 -25.30 6.32
N LEU A 567 11.04 -24.47 5.34
CA LEU A 567 10.53 -24.55 3.97
C LEU A 567 11.44 -25.50 3.17
N ARG A 568 11.02 -26.75 3.04
CA ARG A 568 11.77 -27.80 2.36
C ARG A 568 11.41 -27.83 0.88
N VAL A 569 12.33 -27.38 0.02
CA VAL A 569 12.14 -27.33 -1.44
C VAL A 569 12.82 -28.53 -2.08
N TYR A 570 12.04 -29.34 -2.79
CA TYR A 570 12.49 -30.60 -3.39
C TYR A 570 12.62 -30.51 -4.90
N GLN A 571 13.67 -31.15 -5.42
CA GLN A 571 13.90 -31.40 -6.83
C GLN A 571 13.19 -32.68 -7.28
N THR A 572 13.07 -33.67 -6.40
CA THR A 572 12.49 -34.97 -6.73
C THR A 572 11.29 -35.32 -5.86
N ARG A 573 10.29 -35.98 -6.47
CA ARG A 573 9.11 -36.49 -5.75
C ARG A 573 9.51 -37.56 -4.73
N ASP A 574 10.52 -38.37 -5.04
CA ASP A 574 11.02 -39.44 -4.17
C ASP A 574 11.69 -38.90 -2.90
N ALA A 575 12.52 -37.85 -2.99
CA ALA A 575 13.11 -37.22 -1.82
C ALA A 575 12.06 -36.57 -0.91
N PHE A 576 11.08 -35.85 -1.51
CA PHE A 576 9.91 -35.34 -0.80
C PHE A 576 9.16 -36.46 -0.06
N LEU A 577 8.87 -37.58 -0.72
CA LEU A 577 8.17 -38.72 -0.12
C LEU A 577 9.00 -39.46 0.93
N ALA A 578 10.33 -39.46 0.82
CA ALA A 578 11.21 -40.02 1.84
C ALA A 578 11.20 -39.14 3.10
N ASP A 579 11.49 -37.84 2.94
CA ASP A 579 11.44 -36.86 4.04
C ASP A 579 10.07 -36.84 4.72
N LEU A 580 8.97 -36.90 3.95
CA LEU A 580 7.62 -36.91 4.52
C LEU A 580 7.39 -38.13 5.43
N ARG A 581 7.82 -39.33 5.02
CA ARG A 581 7.75 -40.54 5.88
C ARG A 581 8.62 -40.40 7.13
N HIS A 582 9.84 -39.89 6.98
CA HIS A 582 10.87 -39.94 8.02
C HIS A 582 10.84 -38.77 9.02
N LEU A 583 10.40 -37.59 8.60
CA LEU A 583 10.47 -36.36 9.40
C LEU A 583 9.12 -35.93 9.99
N SER A 584 7.99 -36.27 9.35
CA SER A 584 6.65 -35.85 9.83
C SER A 584 5.90 -36.93 10.63
N GLY A 585 6.35 -38.19 10.59
CA GLY A 585 5.63 -39.33 11.15
C GLY A 585 4.38 -39.74 10.35
N PHE A 586 4.17 -39.19 9.16
CA PHE A 586 3.05 -39.52 8.28
C PHE A 586 3.25 -40.93 7.66
N THR A 587 2.51 -41.91 8.16
CA THR A 587 2.75 -43.34 7.87
C THR A 587 2.30 -43.78 6.47
N ASP A 588 1.29 -43.14 5.89
CA ASP A 588 0.78 -43.45 4.54
C ASP A 588 0.95 -42.25 3.59
N VAL A 589 2.10 -42.16 2.94
CA VAL A 589 2.36 -41.14 1.90
C VAL A 589 1.85 -41.52 0.51
N SER A 590 1.08 -42.63 0.35
CA SER A 590 0.60 -43.07 -0.96
C SER A 590 -0.23 -41.99 -1.67
N TYR A 591 -1.01 -41.22 -0.90
CA TYR A 591 -1.79 -40.08 -1.38
C TYR A 591 -0.94 -39.04 -2.13
N PHE A 592 0.31 -38.84 -1.71
CA PHE A 592 1.22 -37.85 -2.29
C PHE A 592 2.16 -38.47 -3.35
N GLN A 593 1.91 -39.67 -3.86
CA GLN A 593 2.79 -40.24 -4.90
C GLN A 593 2.75 -39.45 -6.22
N VAL A 594 1.60 -38.85 -6.58
CA VAL A 594 1.39 -38.27 -7.92
C VAL A 594 1.41 -36.74 -7.94
N SER A 595 0.73 -36.05 -7.03
CA SER A 595 0.66 -34.58 -7.04
C SER A 595 0.31 -33.96 -5.68
N GLY A 596 0.64 -32.67 -5.50
CA GLY A 596 0.29 -31.87 -4.33
C GLY A 596 1.14 -32.15 -3.08
N ALA A 597 0.88 -31.41 -2.00
CA ALA A 597 1.62 -31.47 -0.74
C ALA A 597 0.65 -31.59 0.46
N PRO A 598 1.12 -31.98 1.65
CA PRO A 598 0.39 -31.72 2.88
C PRO A 598 0.53 -30.25 3.29
N ARG A 599 -0.49 -29.70 3.95
CA ARG A 599 -0.35 -28.49 4.77
C ARG A 599 0.81 -28.61 5.76
N PRO A 600 1.42 -27.51 6.22
CA PRO A 600 2.55 -27.55 7.15
C PRO A 600 2.32 -28.46 8.36
N LEU A 601 3.26 -29.38 8.60
CA LEU A 601 3.18 -30.39 9.66
C LEU A 601 4.19 -30.05 10.75
N GLY A 602 3.68 -29.54 11.88
CA GLY A 602 4.53 -29.01 12.95
C GLY A 602 5.33 -27.81 12.46
N GLN A 603 6.67 -27.92 12.47
CA GLN A 603 7.58 -26.90 11.96
C GLN A 603 8.10 -27.21 10.54
N GLN A 604 7.48 -28.13 9.78
CA GLN A 604 7.95 -28.51 8.44
C GLN A 604 6.90 -28.14 7.37
N PHE A 605 7.33 -27.41 6.34
CA PHE A 605 6.53 -27.10 5.16
C PHE A 605 7.21 -27.70 3.92
N TYR A 606 6.56 -28.68 3.30
CA TYR A 606 7.12 -29.49 2.22
C TYR A 606 6.66 -28.95 0.85
N VAL A 607 7.61 -28.57 -0.01
CA VAL A 607 7.37 -28.05 -1.36
C VAL A 607 7.93 -29.02 -2.41
N PRO A 608 7.13 -29.99 -2.89
CA PRO A 608 7.54 -30.88 -3.96
C PRO A 608 7.75 -30.13 -5.30
N PRO A 609 8.43 -30.74 -6.29
CA PRO A 609 8.78 -30.07 -7.54
C PRO A 609 7.58 -29.50 -8.32
N ASP A 610 6.39 -30.11 -8.19
CA ASP A 610 5.13 -29.72 -8.83
C ASP A 610 4.27 -28.69 -8.06
N LEU A 611 4.60 -28.31 -6.82
CA LEU A 611 3.78 -27.37 -6.05
C LEU A 611 3.98 -25.92 -6.54
N SER A 612 3.01 -25.32 -7.22
CA SER A 612 3.19 -23.97 -7.78
C SER A 612 3.30 -22.89 -6.69
N PRO A 613 3.95 -21.73 -6.97
CA PRO A 613 3.95 -20.56 -6.08
C PRO A 613 2.55 -20.19 -5.53
N GLU A 614 1.49 -20.20 -6.34
CA GLU A 614 0.09 -20.01 -5.88
C GLU A 614 -0.29 -21.05 -4.80
N ASN A 615 0.05 -22.33 -5.01
CA ASN A 615 -0.20 -23.39 -4.04
C ASN A 615 0.69 -23.30 -2.78
N VAL A 616 1.87 -22.65 -2.84
CA VAL A 616 2.66 -22.33 -1.64
C VAL A 616 1.88 -21.35 -0.74
N CYS A 617 1.18 -20.37 -1.33
CA CYS A 617 0.30 -19.46 -0.59
C CYS A 617 -0.93 -20.17 0.00
N HIS A 618 -1.55 -21.09 -0.76
CA HIS A 618 -2.67 -21.92 -0.27
C HIS A 618 -2.27 -22.70 0.98
N GLU A 619 -1.19 -23.50 0.90
CA GLU A 619 -0.77 -24.34 2.01
C GLU A 619 -0.22 -23.53 3.20
N LEU A 620 0.39 -22.36 2.97
CA LEU A 620 0.79 -21.45 4.05
C LEU A 620 -0.41 -20.86 4.80
N THR A 621 -1.52 -20.58 4.10
CA THR A 621 -2.75 -20.05 4.72
C THR A 621 -3.24 -20.99 5.82
N HIS A 622 -3.17 -22.31 5.61
CA HIS A 622 -3.52 -23.30 6.64
C HIS A 622 -2.66 -23.20 7.91
N ALA A 623 -1.41 -22.73 7.86
CA ALA A 623 -0.59 -22.58 9.08
C ALA A 623 -1.06 -21.40 9.96
N PHE A 624 -1.43 -20.28 9.34
CA PHE A 624 -2.02 -19.14 10.06
C PHE A 624 -3.41 -19.52 10.61
N VAL A 625 -4.23 -20.16 9.77
CA VAL A 625 -5.56 -20.66 10.13
C VAL A 625 -5.50 -21.67 11.28
N ASP A 626 -4.62 -22.68 11.24
CA ASP A 626 -4.44 -23.66 12.32
C ASP A 626 -3.91 -22.99 13.61
N THR A 627 -3.17 -21.88 13.51
CA THR A 627 -2.74 -21.07 14.67
C THR A 627 -3.93 -20.35 15.34
N ILE A 628 -4.95 -19.95 14.58
CA ILE A 628 -6.18 -19.33 15.12
C ILE A 628 -7.17 -20.40 15.60
N TRP A 629 -7.38 -21.46 14.81
CA TRP A 629 -8.44 -22.46 15.01
C TRP A 629 -8.04 -23.69 15.81
N GLY A 630 -6.74 -23.98 15.93
CA GLY A 630 -6.26 -25.27 16.43
C GLY A 630 -6.76 -26.42 15.55
N ARG A 631 -7.82 -27.12 15.99
CA ARG A 631 -8.45 -28.22 15.24
C ARG A 631 -9.84 -27.90 14.67
N ALA A 632 -10.32 -26.65 14.80
CA ALA A 632 -11.65 -26.28 14.36
C ALA A 632 -11.85 -26.39 12.83
N PHE A 633 -10.78 -26.37 12.01
CA PHE A 633 -10.86 -26.64 10.57
C PHE A 633 -11.60 -27.95 10.23
N LYS A 634 -11.50 -28.98 11.09
CA LYS A 634 -12.11 -30.31 10.86
C LYS A 634 -13.65 -30.31 10.85
N ARG A 635 -14.26 -29.23 11.36
CA ARG A 635 -15.72 -28.96 11.38
C ARG A 635 -16.11 -27.73 10.54
N ALA A 636 -15.21 -27.24 9.69
CA ALA A 636 -15.41 -26.07 8.82
C ALA A 636 -14.63 -26.22 7.50
N LYS A 637 -14.63 -27.42 6.90
CA LYS A 637 -13.68 -27.77 5.83
C LYS A 637 -13.82 -27.00 4.52
N TRP A 638 -15.04 -26.70 4.08
CA TRP A 638 -15.23 -25.82 2.92
C TRP A 638 -14.73 -24.40 3.18
N LEU A 639 -14.84 -23.90 4.42
CA LEU A 639 -14.36 -22.56 4.77
C LEU A 639 -12.82 -22.53 4.88
N ASP A 640 -12.22 -23.57 5.47
CA ASP A 640 -10.76 -23.76 5.58
C ASP A 640 -10.08 -23.76 4.21
N GLU A 641 -10.54 -24.65 3.32
CA GLU A 641 -9.94 -24.84 1.99
C GLU A 641 -10.38 -23.76 1.01
N GLY A 642 -11.58 -23.20 1.21
CA GLY A 642 -12.10 -22.06 0.45
C GLY A 642 -11.37 -20.76 0.77
N PHE A 643 -10.99 -20.52 2.03
CA PHE A 643 -10.19 -19.35 2.40
C PHE A 643 -8.76 -19.47 1.90
N ALA A 644 -8.13 -20.64 2.02
CA ALA A 644 -6.82 -20.89 1.44
C ALA A 644 -6.81 -20.69 -0.09
N GLY A 645 -7.83 -21.21 -0.79
CA GLY A 645 -7.99 -21.02 -2.23
C GLY A 645 -8.26 -19.57 -2.61
N TYR A 646 -9.16 -18.89 -1.90
CA TYR A 646 -9.48 -17.47 -2.12
C TYR A 646 -8.25 -16.60 -1.93
N PHE A 647 -7.52 -16.80 -0.82
CA PHE A 647 -6.32 -16.05 -0.49
C PHE A 647 -5.23 -16.24 -1.56
N ALA A 648 -4.92 -17.49 -1.91
CA ALA A 648 -3.94 -17.81 -2.94
C ALA A 648 -4.31 -17.17 -4.28
N ARG A 649 -5.58 -17.26 -4.69
CA ARG A 649 -6.08 -16.63 -5.92
C ARG A 649 -6.00 -15.11 -5.86
N ARG A 650 -6.41 -14.49 -4.76
CA ARG A 650 -6.52 -13.03 -4.62
C ARG A 650 -5.16 -12.32 -4.53
N TYR A 651 -4.15 -13.00 -3.96
CA TYR A 651 -2.88 -12.36 -3.59
C TYR A 651 -1.62 -13.01 -4.19
N CYS A 652 -1.70 -14.20 -4.78
CA CYS A 652 -0.53 -14.92 -5.31
C CYS A 652 -0.66 -15.42 -6.76
N HIS A 653 -1.79 -15.23 -7.45
CA HIS A 653 -1.98 -15.80 -8.79
C HIS A 653 -0.98 -15.28 -9.84
N ASP A 654 -0.52 -14.02 -9.72
CA ASP A 654 0.49 -13.42 -10.61
C ASP A 654 1.90 -14.02 -10.44
N LEU A 655 2.15 -14.81 -9.40
CA LEU A 655 3.46 -15.42 -9.11
C LEU A 655 3.75 -16.69 -9.92
N ASP A 656 2.78 -17.20 -10.70
CA ASP A 656 2.84 -18.49 -11.40
C ASP A 656 3.29 -18.38 -12.89
N ASP A 657 3.87 -17.25 -13.32
CA ASP A 657 4.31 -16.95 -14.71
C ASP A 657 3.23 -17.18 -15.79
N GLY A 658 1.94 -17.13 -15.43
CA GLY A 658 0.84 -17.47 -16.33
C GLY A 658 0.78 -18.94 -16.77
N ARG A 659 1.50 -19.85 -16.10
CA ARG A 659 1.50 -21.30 -16.42
C ARG A 659 0.21 -22.02 -16.04
N TRP A 660 -0.58 -21.43 -15.15
CA TRP A 660 -1.93 -21.87 -14.83
C TRP A 660 -2.93 -20.88 -15.43
N LEU A 661 -3.84 -21.40 -16.26
CA LEU A 661 -4.92 -20.61 -16.85
C LEU A 661 -5.77 -19.96 -15.74
N PRO A 662 -6.34 -18.77 -15.98
CA PRO A 662 -7.43 -18.26 -15.15
C PRO A 662 -8.49 -19.35 -14.96
N LEU A 663 -8.92 -19.57 -13.71
CA LEU A 663 -10.05 -20.44 -13.45
C LEU A 663 -11.28 -19.82 -14.10
N ASP A 664 -11.72 -20.39 -15.22
CA ASP A 664 -12.90 -19.91 -15.94
C ASP A 664 -14.16 -20.29 -15.18
N ILE A 665 -14.53 -19.43 -14.24
CA ILE A 665 -15.73 -19.56 -13.41
C ILE A 665 -17.02 -19.58 -14.23
N SER A 666 -17.01 -19.13 -15.49
CA SER A 666 -18.19 -19.24 -16.37
C SER A 666 -18.47 -20.68 -16.84
N LEU A 667 -17.51 -21.59 -16.64
CA LEU A 667 -17.64 -23.02 -16.90
C LEU A 667 -17.85 -23.85 -15.61
N TRP A 668 -18.10 -23.18 -14.48
CA TRP A 668 -18.42 -23.82 -13.19
C TRP A 668 -19.89 -23.54 -12.80
N PRO A 669 -20.66 -24.55 -12.35
CA PRO A 669 -20.31 -25.97 -12.29
C PRO A 669 -20.19 -26.59 -13.69
N ARG A 670 -19.28 -27.55 -13.86
CA ARG A 670 -19.04 -28.18 -15.17
C ARG A 670 -20.32 -28.83 -15.70
N PRO A 671 -20.65 -28.72 -17.01
CA PRO A 671 -21.92 -29.19 -17.56
C PRO A 671 -22.30 -30.61 -17.15
N GLY A 672 -23.47 -30.74 -16.52
CA GLY A 672 -23.97 -32.02 -15.98
C GLY A 672 -23.52 -32.36 -14.56
N ARG A 673 -22.92 -31.41 -13.82
CA ARG A 673 -22.64 -31.52 -12.39
C ARG A 673 -23.47 -30.50 -11.60
N GLU A 674 -24.00 -30.93 -10.45
CA GLU A 674 -24.73 -30.06 -9.53
C GLU A 674 -23.79 -29.53 -8.43
N MET A 675 -24.11 -28.38 -7.85
CA MET A 675 -23.42 -27.88 -6.65
C MET A 675 -23.70 -28.78 -5.45
N PHE A 676 -22.65 -29.04 -4.69
CA PHE A 676 -22.73 -29.80 -3.44
C PHE A 676 -23.27 -28.90 -2.32
N PRO A 677 -24.18 -29.35 -1.45
CA PRO A 677 -24.55 -28.55 -0.28
C PRO A 677 -23.32 -28.27 0.59
N LEU A 678 -23.05 -27.02 0.97
CA LEU A 678 -21.91 -26.66 1.82
C LEU A 678 -21.95 -27.43 3.15
N SER A 679 -23.15 -27.67 3.68
CA SER A 679 -23.38 -28.54 4.85
C SER A 679 -22.86 -29.99 4.68
N ALA A 680 -22.78 -30.50 3.45
CA ALA A 680 -22.19 -31.80 3.12
C ALA A 680 -20.66 -31.73 2.93
N MET A 681 -20.07 -30.54 2.85
CA MET A 681 -18.62 -30.30 2.75
C MET A 681 -18.01 -29.80 4.08
N THR A 682 -18.79 -29.68 5.15
CA THR A 682 -18.36 -29.09 6.43
C THR A 682 -17.42 -29.97 7.24
N ALA A 683 -17.62 -31.30 7.31
CA ALA A 683 -16.79 -32.19 8.13
C ALA A 683 -15.72 -32.95 7.33
N GLU A 684 -14.54 -33.14 7.94
CA GLU A 684 -13.39 -33.83 7.35
C GLU A 684 -13.72 -35.18 6.65
N PRO A 685 -14.51 -36.11 7.21
CA PRO A 685 -14.82 -37.36 6.52
C PRO A 685 -15.64 -37.18 5.24
N GLN A 686 -16.51 -36.16 5.21
CA GLN A 686 -17.34 -35.84 4.04
C GLN A 686 -16.49 -35.15 2.97
N TRP A 687 -15.66 -34.18 3.37
CA TRP A 687 -14.67 -33.52 2.50
C TRP A 687 -13.77 -34.55 1.81
N GLN A 688 -13.25 -35.54 2.54
CA GLN A 688 -12.41 -36.60 1.97
C GLN A 688 -13.17 -37.55 1.04
N ALA A 689 -14.49 -37.70 1.18
CA ALA A 689 -15.31 -38.46 0.24
C ALA A 689 -15.46 -37.69 -1.08
N PHE A 690 -15.94 -36.45 -1.05
CA PHE A 690 -16.10 -35.60 -2.24
C PHE A 690 -14.78 -35.29 -2.94
N ARG A 691 -13.68 -35.09 -2.19
CA ARG A 691 -12.34 -34.87 -2.75
C ARG A 691 -11.83 -36.06 -3.58
N ARG A 692 -12.32 -37.28 -3.37
CA ARG A 692 -11.92 -38.47 -4.15
C ARG A 692 -12.65 -38.61 -5.47
N THR A 693 -13.84 -38.03 -5.61
CA THR A 693 -14.65 -38.11 -6.84
C THR A 693 -14.57 -36.83 -7.67
N ASP A 694 -14.58 -35.66 -7.01
CA ASP A 694 -14.91 -34.37 -7.65
C ASP A 694 -14.00 -33.21 -7.20
N LYS A 695 -12.75 -33.52 -6.80
CA LYS A 695 -11.75 -32.58 -6.21
C LYS A 695 -11.83 -31.14 -6.73
N GLY A 696 -11.76 -30.94 -8.05
CA GLY A 696 -11.72 -29.60 -8.65
C GLY A 696 -12.96 -28.76 -8.39
N ASP A 697 -14.16 -29.35 -8.49
CA ASP A 697 -15.41 -28.61 -8.32
C ASP A 697 -15.65 -28.27 -6.85
N VAL A 698 -15.26 -29.18 -5.94
CA VAL A 698 -15.40 -29.04 -4.47
C VAL A 698 -14.51 -27.91 -3.95
N TYR A 699 -13.26 -27.83 -4.40
CA TYR A 699 -12.33 -26.74 -4.05
C TYR A 699 -12.77 -25.41 -4.70
N THR A 700 -13.25 -25.44 -5.94
CA THR A 700 -13.80 -24.25 -6.62
C THR A 700 -15.00 -23.70 -5.87
N GLN A 701 -15.98 -24.54 -5.52
CA GLN A 701 -17.17 -24.11 -4.79
C GLN A 701 -16.83 -23.51 -3.42
N ALA A 702 -15.92 -24.16 -2.69
CA ALA A 702 -15.43 -23.68 -1.41
C ALA A 702 -14.81 -22.28 -1.54
N MET A 703 -13.96 -22.07 -2.55
CA MET A 703 -13.38 -20.75 -2.86
C MET A 703 -14.45 -19.71 -3.21
N LEU A 704 -15.42 -20.05 -4.07
CA LEU A 704 -16.49 -19.14 -4.48
C LEU A 704 -17.41 -18.76 -3.32
N ALA A 705 -17.69 -19.68 -2.39
CA ALA A 705 -18.42 -19.39 -1.16
C ALA A 705 -17.70 -18.35 -0.28
N VAL A 706 -16.38 -18.47 -0.13
CA VAL A 706 -15.58 -17.51 0.66
C VAL A 706 -15.43 -16.19 -0.08
N ARG A 707 -15.20 -16.21 -1.39
CA ARG A 707 -15.18 -15.01 -2.24
C ARG A 707 -16.47 -14.20 -2.08
N TRP A 708 -17.62 -14.86 -2.22
CA TRP A 708 -18.94 -14.24 -2.05
C TRP A 708 -19.14 -13.63 -0.64
N LEU A 709 -18.69 -14.32 0.42
CA LEU A 709 -18.71 -13.77 1.77
C LEU A 709 -17.86 -12.49 1.88
N VAL A 710 -16.69 -12.44 1.25
CA VAL A 710 -15.82 -11.24 1.24
C VAL A 710 -16.42 -10.12 0.40
N GLU A 711 -16.96 -10.41 -0.78
CA GLU A 711 -17.61 -9.42 -1.65
C GLU A 711 -18.84 -8.80 -0.99
N LYS A 712 -19.68 -9.62 -0.32
CA LYS A 712 -20.94 -9.17 0.30
C LYS A 712 -20.77 -8.54 1.69
N HIS A 713 -19.73 -8.90 2.44
CA HIS A 713 -19.57 -8.50 3.85
C HIS A 713 -18.19 -7.93 4.23
N GLY A 714 -17.20 -7.97 3.34
CA GLY A 714 -15.85 -7.46 3.57
C GLY A 714 -14.91 -8.43 4.30
N GLU A 715 -13.63 -8.38 3.93
CA GLU A 715 -12.55 -9.22 4.47
C GLU A 715 -12.40 -9.18 6.02
N PRO A 716 -12.59 -8.02 6.70
CA PRO A 716 -12.55 -7.97 8.17
C PRO A 716 -13.64 -8.81 8.86
N ASN A 717 -14.82 -8.96 8.24
CA ASN A 717 -15.90 -9.79 8.79
C ASN A 717 -15.68 -11.28 8.52
N LEU A 718 -15.00 -11.64 7.43
CA LEU A 718 -14.47 -13.01 7.26
C LEU A 718 -13.47 -13.35 8.38
N LEU A 719 -12.57 -12.43 8.75
CA LEU A 719 -11.66 -12.62 9.87
C LEU A 719 -12.40 -12.74 11.22
N ALA A 720 -13.49 -12.00 11.41
CA ALA A 720 -14.35 -12.13 12.58
C ALA A 720 -15.03 -13.50 12.64
N LEU A 721 -15.50 -14.06 11.52
CA LEU A 721 -15.97 -15.44 11.41
C LEU A 721 -14.86 -16.44 11.78
N ILE A 722 -13.67 -16.28 11.20
CA ILE A 722 -12.51 -17.10 11.51
C ILE A 722 -12.26 -17.10 13.04
N ARG A 723 -12.26 -15.94 13.71
CA ARG A 723 -12.08 -15.89 15.17
C ARG A 723 -13.26 -16.53 15.95
N ALA A 724 -14.51 -16.33 15.51
CA ALA A 724 -15.70 -16.89 16.16
C ALA A 724 -15.74 -18.44 16.19
N LEU A 725 -15.12 -19.09 15.21
CA LEU A 725 -15.04 -20.56 15.10
C LEU A 725 -14.16 -21.25 16.14
N GLN A 726 -13.44 -20.49 16.99
CA GLN A 726 -12.81 -21.04 18.19
C GLN A 726 -13.82 -21.57 19.20
N GLN A 727 -15.00 -20.93 19.29
CA GLN A 727 -15.95 -21.13 20.40
C GLN A 727 -17.33 -21.61 19.94
N ASN A 728 -17.66 -21.44 18.66
CA ASN A 728 -18.98 -21.75 18.10
C ASN A 728 -18.91 -22.84 17.02
N GLU A 729 -20.02 -23.52 16.75
CA GLU A 729 -20.17 -24.34 15.54
C GLU A 729 -20.32 -23.44 14.29
N LEU A 730 -20.08 -23.99 13.09
CA LEU A 730 -19.98 -23.18 11.86
C LEU A 730 -21.22 -22.34 11.58
N ASP A 731 -22.40 -22.94 11.61
CA ASP A 731 -23.66 -22.22 11.35
C ASP A 731 -24.01 -21.21 12.45
N ASP A 732 -23.58 -21.42 13.70
CA ASP A 732 -23.79 -20.46 14.78
C ASP A 732 -22.84 -19.26 14.63
N ALA A 733 -21.61 -19.51 14.20
CA ALA A 733 -20.64 -18.47 13.84
C ALA A 733 -21.13 -17.65 12.63
N LEU A 734 -21.61 -18.31 11.57
CA LEU A 734 -22.19 -17.63 10.40
C LEU A 734 -23.41 -16.79 10.77
N ARG A 735 -24.33 -17.31 11.60
CA ARG A 735 -25.50 -16.55 12.07
C ARG A 735 -25.09 -15.36 12.91
N SER A 736 -24.08 -15.52 13.77
CA SER A 736 -23.57 -14.45 14.62
C SER A 736 -22.86 -13.33 13.85
N GLN A 737 -22.19 -13.62 12.73
CA GLN A 737 -21.40 -12.64 11.98
C GLN A 737 -22.14 -12.03 10.79
N PHE A 738 -22.97 -12.81 10.10
CA PHE A 738 -23.64 -12.39 8.85
C PHE A 738 -25.17 -12.49 8.90
N GLY A 739 -25.75 -13.12 9.93
CA GLY A 739 -27.18 -13.44 9.97
C GLY A 739 -27.59 -14.62 9.07
N LEU A 740 -26.61 -15.38 8.56
CA LEU A 740 -26.79 -16.44 7.56
C LEU A 740 -26.38 -17.81 8.11
N SER A 741 -26.78 -18.88 7.43
CA SER A 741 -26.27 -20.25 7.61
C SER A 741 -25.63 -20.77 6.33
N SER A 742 -24.93 -21.90 6.42
CA SER A 742 -24.35 -22.57 5.23
C SER A 742 -25.41 -22.85 4.15
N GLY A 743 -26.66 -23.10 4.56
CA GLY A 743 -27.79 -23.33 3.65
C GLY A 743 -28.32 -22.06 2.97
N ASP A 744 -28.15 -20.88 3.57
CA ASP A 744 -28.50 -19.61 2.93
C ASP A 744 -27.44 -19.23 1.87
N ILE A 745 -26.16 -19.53 2.15
CA ILE A 745 -25.05 -19.40 1.19
C ILE A 745 -25.24 -20.37 0.01
N ASP A 746 -25.69 -21.61 0.26
CA ASP A 746 -26.04 -22.59 -0.79
C ASP A 746 -27.11 -22.07 -1.76
N ILE A 747 -28.04 -21.21 -1.31
CA ILE A 747 -29.08 -20.61 -2.16
C ILE A 747 -28.46 -19.51 -3.02
N GLU A 748 -27.72 -18.58 -2.42
CA GLU A 748 -27.17 -17.43 -3.15
C GLU A 748 -26.11 -17.86 -4.19
N LEU A 749 -25.31 -18.89 -3.91
CA LEU A 749 -24.42 -19.47 -4.91
C LEU A 749 -25.17 -20.04 -6.12
N ARG A 750 -26.35 -20.64 -5.93
CA ARG A 750 -27.20 -21.18 -7.02
C ARG A 750 -27.97 -20.11 -7.81
N GLU A 751 -28.03 -18.89 -7.30
CA GLU A 751 -28.57 -17.75 -8.06
C GLU A 751 -27.48 -17.04 -8.88
N LEU A 752 -26.20 -17.20 -8.50
CA LEU A 752 -25.05 -16.57 -9.14
C LEU A 752 -24.34 -17.45 -10.21
N TYR A 753 -24.38 -18.78 -10.04
CA TYR A 753 -23.69 -19.76 -10.89
C TYR A 753 -24.64 -20.90 -11.34
#